data_AF-A0A9D2MB03-F1
#
_entry.id   AF-A0A9D2MB03-F1
#
_cell.length_a   1.000
_cell.length_b   1.000
_cell.length_c   1.000
_cell.angle_alpha   90.00
_cell.angle_beta   90.00
_cell.angle_gamma   90.00
#
_symmetry.space_group_name_H-M   'P 1'
#
loop_
_entity.id
_entity.type
_entity.pdbx_description
1 polymer ?
#
loop_
_entity_poly.entity_id
_entity_poly.type
_entity_poly.pdbx_seq_one_letter_code
_entity_poly.pdbx_strand_id
1 'polypeptide(L)'
;MKLQKLSAIALTVGMLTTFAPAALAAETIAPPADLPTATQYIQDTDGVDDGAVYAIYTNVSPDVSNRILYHTDTGKTDKVGGTVSGNTLALNGSFAASRQLWTVTAVDGGYTLQNMDSNYYLDLTESSASNINTSQTPVTLTIGFDEESGTYTISQEGGYAFSYNPDNNGVVSAGSEAASLRFFKMTEVEVEQSDGVAPSGTSQDQPFVKSDTGSNFFRIPSLVTLDNGWIVATSDIRWRTSGDAANNLDTIVSISKDGGKTWEWEVVNYFDDMTNTSTGSYSACFIDPSVIQASDGTVHMVVDACPSYTGLFNSKMGYESSGFDAHGRMIVALGEANADAPTAASAYDYYVDINNSAAGQAITVDGEEMTLYPICSYADDSETGYYVDAFLDLYYNYGGDEGVQAVYCVQLNGSVAVQNNLFYRQSQWKAYPVFYIMHRSATVTADGLEWSEPQFLDIKLSSNEAFTGVCPGRGTVAMVDGVERILFPLYDNQTGTELASVIYSDDGGQTWTRGQRASALNGTGKSSESQIVVLPDGNLRMYSRNTVNYISYADSTDGGVSWGAYQRDMDLYTKNPGNGCMVSFINLDGVLVSPDGTRYENLILASYPVTQRSEGVVRIGSIDAETNEVTWLNDDEVRFSGSGGYSYSCLTQLSQLDTFGLLYEYDNTTGTIGYVALTVNDLLGDGWYLNEDGTKPTPALGVTLSGSSVTTVNGLANYTFSLEGESDNLADIGMIFTVSGSDAGVLAGRSLTVGEGFSTVTEPDVVANAGGSYTYVVTLSRNDASATDLLHLNVRAAAAGSITVKLDRVAVTYVDDQTETALAAGASATTRVVEGSLYDINGNGVFDLADVTLTRLEYYQVQQGDDNWDAASRADLNGDGVVDLVDLVELANAYQEQSLAGLNS
;
A
#
# COMPACT_ATOMS: atom_id res chain seq x y z
N MET A 1 -4.88 -70.37 36.49
CA MET A 1 -5.32 -71.68 35.97
C MET A 1 -4.54 -71.92 34.68
N LYS A 2 -3.79 -73.04 34.63
CA LYS A 2 -2.98 -73.69 33.57
C LYS A 2 -2.97 -73.06 32.14
N LEU A 3 -1.86 -72.69 31.47
CA LEU A 3 -0.62 -73.39 30.99
C LEU A 3 -0.82 -74.35 29.78
N GLN A 4 0.08 -74.21 28.77
CA GLN A 4 0.48 -75.09 27.63
C GLN A 4 -0.02 -74.69 26.21
N LYS A 5 0.71 -74.73 25.08
CA LYS A 5 2.08 -75.12 24.60
C LYS A 5 2.14 -74.67 23.11
N LEU A 6 3.13 -73.95 22.58
CA LEU A 6 4.45 -74.35 22.01
C LEU A 6 4.48 -75.60 21.07
N SER A 7 4.62 -75.28 19.77
CA SER A 7 5.57 -75.75 18.73
C SER A 7 5.54 -77.14 18.03
N ALA A 8 5.60 -77.01 16.69
CA ALA A 8 6.34 -77.78 15.66
C ALA A 8 5.71 -79.02 14.98
N ILE A 9 5.64 -78.99 13.63
CA ILE A 9 6.41 -79.85 12.71
C ILE A 9 6.43 -79.20 11.31
N ALA A 10 7.59 -79.29 10.65
CA ALA A 10 7.98 -78.68 9.40
C ALA A 10 7.83 -79.61 8.17
N LEU A 11 8.11 -79.02 7.00
CA LEU A 11 8.45 -79.58 5.68
C LEU A 11 7.31 -80.05 4.76
N THR A 12 7.07 -79.31 3.68
CA THR A 12 7.50 -79.72 2.33
C THR A 12 7.68 -78.48 1.44
N VAL A 13 8.85 -78.39 0.81
CA VAL A 13 9.29 -77.38 -0.17
C VAL A 13 8.69 -77.69 -1.55
N GLY A 14 8.30 -76.66 -2.31
CA GLY A 14 8.27 -76.76 -3.78
C GLY A 14 7.13 -76.05 -4.50
N MET A 15 7.25 -74.73 -4.70
CA MET A 15 7.13 -74.08 -6.01
C MET A 15 7.35 -72.57 -5.82
N LEU A 16 8.56 -72.11 -6.18
CA LEU A 16 8.80 -70.73 -6.54
C LEU A 16 7.96 -70.42 -7.79
N THR A 17 6.96 -69.56 -7.66
CA THR A 17 6.62 -68.63 -8.73
C THR A 17 6.98 -67.25 -8.20
N THR A 18 8.09 -66.73 -8.71
CA THR A 18 8.48 -65.33 -8.59
C THR A 18 7.35 -64.46 -9.15
N PHE A 19 6.48 -63.93 -8.28
CA PHE A 19 5.87 -62.65 -8.57
C PHE A 19 6.96 -61.62 -8.27
N ALA A 20 7.69 -61.22 -9.32
CA ALA A 20 8.31 -59.91 -9.28
C ALA A 20 7.20 -58.91 -8.92
N PRO A 21 7.40 -57.96 -8.01
CA PRO A 21 6.53 -56.81 -7.98
C PRO A 21 6.61 -56.22 -9.39
N ALA A 22 5.48 -56.13 -10.08
CA ALA A 22 5.41 -55.22 -11.20
C ALA A 22 5.78 -53.87 -10.59
N ALA A 23 6.96 -53.34 -10.94
CA ALA A 23 7.21 -51.93 -10.80
C ALA A 23 6.03 -51.26 -11.48
N LEU A 24 5.13 -50.65 -10.70
CA LEU A 24 4.24 -49.65 -11.25
C LEU A 24 5.22 -48.65 -11.85
N ALA A 25 5.24 -48.54 -13.18
CA ALA A 25 5.95 -47.44 -13.80
C ALA A 25 5.36 -46.18 -13.16
N ALA A 26 6.22 -45.31 -12.61
CA ALA A 26 5.81 -43.98 -12.19
C ALA A 26 4.99 -43.41 -13.35
N GLU A 27 3.74 -43.05 -13.08
CA GLU A 27 2.87 -42.46 -14.07
C GLU A 27 3.56 -41.17 -14.49
N THR A 28 4.08 -41.11 -15.73
CA THR A 28 4.78 -39.94 -16.22
C THR A 28 3.77 -38.81 -16.30
N ILE A 29 3.88 -37.84 -15.40
CA ILE A 29 3.05 -36.64 -15.41
C ILE A 29 3.36 -35.91 -16.72
N ALA A 30 2.31 -35.57 -17.47
CA ALA A 30 2.48 -34.95 -18.77
C ALA A 30 3.18 -33.59 -18.63
N PRO A 31 4.08 -33.21 -19.56
CA PRO A 31 4.66 -31.88 -19.58
C PRO A 31 3.55 -30.82 -19.71
N PRO A 32 3.75 -29.61 -19.18
CA PRO A 32 2.87 -28.49 -19.47
C PRO A 32 2.96 -28.07 -20.94
N ALA A 33 1.99 -27.29 -21.41
CA ALA A 33 2.12 -26.60 -22.70
C ALA A 33 3.13 -25.45 -22.58
N ASP A 34 3.91 -25.19 -23.63
CA ASP A 34 4.97 -24.16 -23.66
C ASP A 34 4.43 -22.76 -23.25
N LEU A 35 3.38 -22.29 -23.93
CA LEU A 35 2.54 -21.18 -23.50
C LEU A 35 1.08 -21.63 -23.47
N PRO A 36 0.29 -21.17 -22.49
CA PRO A 36 -1.13 -21.48 -22.46
C PRO A 36 -1.83 -20.81 -23.63
N THR A 37 -2.87 -21.45 -24.17
CA THR A 37 -3.75 -20.81 -25.13
C THR A 37 -4.96 -20.21 -24.42
N ALA A 38 -5.43 -19.07 -24.91
CA ALA A 38 -6.72 -18.50 -24.53
C ALA A 38 -7.75 -18.77 -25.63
N THR A 39 -9.02 -18.88 -25.24
CA THR A 39 -10.11 -18.89 -26.20
C THR A 39 -10.54 -17.46 -26.53
N GLN A 40 -10.46 -17.08 -27.79
CA GLN A 40 -11.09 -15.87 -28.33
C GLN A 40 -12.24 -16.22 -29.28
N TYR A 41 -13.19 -15.31 -29.42
CA TYR A 41 -14.26 -15.43 -30.41
C TYR A 41 -14.00 -14.42 -31.52
N ILE A 42 -13.34 -14.87 -32.58
CA ILE A 42 -12.85 -14.03 -33.68
C ILE A 42 -13.89 -14.01 -34.80
N GLN A 43 -14.22 -12.83 -35.30
CA GLN A 43 -15.18 -12.66 -36.38
C GLN A 43 -14.69 -13.43 -37.61
N ASP A 44 -15.52 -14.36 -38.05
CA ASP A 44 -15.33 -15.12 -39.27
C ASP A 44 -15.82 -14.27 -40.45
N THR A 45 -14.99 -14.16 -41.49
CA THR A 45 -15.24 -13.29 -42.65
C THR A 45 -14.95 -13.99 -43.99
N ASP A 46 -14.84 -15.31 -43.97
CA ASP A 46 -14.56 -16.13 -45.17
C ASP A 46 -15.50 -17.34 -45.30
N GLY A 47 -16.39 -17.55 -44.33
CA GLY A 47 -17.46 -18.54 -44.40
C GLY A 47 -17.34 -19.57 -43.28
N VAL A 48 -18.45 -20.21 -42.93
CA VAL A 48 -18.45 -21.17 -41.82
C VAL A 48 -17.61 -22.42 -42.12
N ASP A 49 -16.83 -22.85 -41.13
CA ASP A 49 -16.03 -24.06 -41.15
C ASP A 49 -16.81 -25.27 -40.61
N ASP A 50 -16.64 -26.42 -41.28
CA ASP A 50 -17.24 -27.68 -40.83
C ASP A 50 -16.63 -28.12 -39.48
N GLY A 51 -17.50 -28.38 -38.50
CA GLY A 51 -17.12 -28.79 -37.15
C GLY A 51 -16.69 -27.65 -36.24
N ALA A 52 -16.61 -26.41 -36.72
CA ALA A 52 -16.21 -25.27 -35.90
C ALA A 52 -17.36 -24.77 -35.00
N VAL A 53 -16.96 -24.12 -33.90
CA VAL A 53 -17.86 -23.60 -32.88
C VAL A 53 -17.97 -22.09 -33.03
N TYR A 54 -19.20 -21.58 -33.01
CA TYR A 54 -19.50 -20.17 -33.23
C TYR A 54 -20.41 -19.58 -32.17
N ALA A 55 -20.14 -18.33 -31.80
CA ALA A 55 -21.16 -17.45 -31.24
C ALA A 55 -21.88 -16.72 -32.39
N ILE A 56 -23.20 -16.81 -32.44
CA ILE A 56 -24.03 -16.15 -33.46
C ILE A 56 -24.50 -14.81 -32.91
N TYR A 57 -24.09 -13.71 -33.55
CA TYR A 57 -24.32 -12.35 -33.10
C TYR A 57 -25.14 -11.55 -34.12
N THR A 58 -26.16 -10.84 -33.67
CA THR A 58 -26.96 -10.00 -34.59
C THR A 58 -26.18 -8.79 -35.10
N ASN A 59 -26.43 -8.34 -36.32
CA ASN A 59 -25.69 -7.25 -36.94
C ASN A 59 -26.61 -6.26 -37.68
N VAL A 60 -27.19 -5.31 -36.93
CA VAL A 60 -28.14 -4.31 -37.48
C VAL A 60 -27.55 -2.91 -37.57
N SER A 61 -26.91 -2.41 -36.52
CA SER A 61 -26.27 -1.08 -36.48
C SER A 61 -25.32 -0.98 -35.27
N PRO A 62 -24.26 -0.15 -35.31
CA PRO A 62 -23.40 0.14 -34.16
C PRO A 62 -24.16 0.75 -32.97
N ASP A 63 -25.21 1.52 -33.24
CA ASP A 63 -26.00 2.25 -32.23
C ASP A 63 -27.15 1.43 -31.63
N VAL A 64 -27.31 0.18 -32.06
CA VAL A 64 -28.39 -0.72 -31.65
C VAL A 64 -27.81 -1.85 -30.79
N SER A 65 -28.57 -2.26 -29.79
CA SER A 65 -28.19 -3.29 -28.84
C SER A 65 -28.19 -4.68 -29.49
N ASN A 66 -27.15 -5.02 -30.25
CA ASN A 66 -26.96 -6.35 -30.83
C ASN A 66 -26.90 -7.44 -29.74
N ARG A 67 -27.13 -8.70 -30.13
CA ARG A 67 -27.34 -9.82 -29.21
C ARG A 67 -26.65 -11.09 -29.65
N ILE A 68 -26.20 -11.89 -28.68
CA ILE A 68 -25.72 -13.26 -28.86
C ILE A 68 -26.92 -14.20 -28.73
N LEU A 69 -27.06 -15.16 -29.65
CA LEU A 69 -28.02 -16.26 -29.56
C LEU A 69 -27.57 -17.29 -28.52
N TYR A 70 -28.43 -17.63 -27.56
CA TYR A 70 -28.13 -18.68 -26.58
C TYR A 70 -29.32 -19.63 -26.38
N HIS A 71 -29.05 -20.82 -25.85
CA HIS A 71 -30.07 -21.83 -25.52
C HIS A 71 -30.55 -21.72 -24.06
N THR A 72 -31.86 -21.83 -23.83
CA THR A 72 -32.49 -21.62 -22.52
C THR A 72 -32.62 -22.88 -21.66
N ASP A 73 -32.15 -24.04 -22.14
CA ASP A 73 -32.40 -25.39 -21.62
C ASP A 73 -33.88 -25.79 -21.54
N THR A 74 -34.77 -25.00 -22.15
CA THR A 74 -36.22 -25.27 -22.17
C THR A 74 -36.74 -25.66 -23.55
N GLY A 75 -35.83 -26.08 -24.44
CA GLY A 75 -36.13 -26.41 -25.84
C GLY A 75 -36.32 -25.20 -26.75
N LYS A 76 -35.91 -24.00 -26.29
CA LYS A 76 -35.97 -22.76 -27.05
C LYS A 76 -34.64 -22.01 -26.98
N THR A 77 -34.46 -21.03 -27.86
CA THR A 77 -33.41 -20.04 -27.76
C THR A 77 -33.88 -18.78 -27.03
N ASP A 78 -32.94 -17.95 -26.62
CA ASP A 78 -33.18 -16.53 -26.31
C ASP A 78 -31.90 -15.77 -26.64
N LYS A 79 -31.73 -14.56 -26.08
CA LYS A 79 -30.68 -13.62 -26.43
C LYS A 79 -30.01 -13.03 -25.20
N VAL A 80 -28.71 -12.78 -25.29
CA VAL A 80 -27.93 -12.07 -24.25
C VAL A 80 -27.11 -10.97 -24.89
N GLY A 81 -26.66 -10.00 -24.09
CA GLY A 81 -25.73 -8.96 -24.55
C GLY A 81 -24.32 -9.52 -24.75
N GLY A 82 -23.58 -8.96 -25.69
CA GLY A 82 -22.15 -9.21 -25.89
C GLY A 82 -21.46 -7.91 -26.30
N THR A 83 -20.14 -7.86 -26.18
CA THR A 83 -19.35 -6.67 -26.53
C THR A 83 -18.38 -7.02 -27.64
N VAL A 84 -18.42 -6.28 -28.74
CA VAL A 84 -17.48 -6.45 -29.85
C VAL A 84 -16.40 -5.37 -29.78
N SER A 85 -15.14 -5.78 -29.83
CA SER A 85 -13.97 -4.90 -29.91
C SER A 85 -13.10 -5.33 -31.09
N GLY A 86 -12.97 -4.44 -32.08
CA GLY A 86 -12.33 -4.79 -33.36
C GLY A 86 -13.02 -5.99 -34.02
N ASN A 87 -12.28 -7.08 -34.20
CA ASN A 87 -12.77 -8.34 -34.77
C ASN A 87 -13.08 -9.41 -33.70
N THR A 88 -13.05 -9.09 -32.41
CA THR A 88 -13.32 -10.07 -31.34
C THR A 88 -14.64 -9.81 -30.62
N LEU A 89 -15.27 -10.86 -30.12
CA LEU A 89 -16.49 -10.81 -29.31
C LEU A 89 -16.20 -11.30 -27.88
N ALA A 90 -16.57 -10.50 -26.88
CA ALA A 90 -16.70 -10.94 -25.50
C ALA A 90 -18.13 -11.49 -25.27
N LEU A 91 -18.22 -12.76 -24.84
CA LEU A 91 -19.48 -13.39 -24.43
C LEU A 91 -20.06 -12.75 -23.17
N ASN A 92 -21.32 -13.04 -22.88
CA ASN A 92 -21.94 -12.60 -21.64
C ASN A 92 -21.44 -13.44 -20.45
N GLY A 93 -20.67 -12.82 -19.54
CA GLY A 93 -20.11 -13.50 -18.37
C GLY A 93 -21.13 -14.02 -17.35
N SER A 94 -22.39 -13.55 -17.40
CA SER A 94 -23.45 -14.02 -16.50
C SER A 94 -24.08 -15.34 -16.93
N PHE A 95 -23.67 -15.90 -18.07
CA PHE A 95 -24.20 -17.14 -18.64
C PHE A 95 -23.05 -18.08 -19.01
N ALA A 96 -23.26 -19.38 -18.87
CA ALA A 96 -22.28 -20.38 -19.31
C ALA A 96 -21.96 -20.18 -20.81
N ALA A 97 -20.67 -20.21 -21.15
CA ALA A 97 -20.22 -20.05 -22.53
C ALA A 97 -20.84 -21.12 -23.45
N SER A 98 -20.90 -22.38 -23.00
CA SER A 98 -21.51 -23.51 -23.73
C SER A 98 -22.93 -23.23 -24.21
N ARG A 99 -23.72 -22.45 -23.47
CA ARG A 99 -25.10 -22.10 -23.85
C ARG A 99 -25.16 -21.05 -24.95
N GLN A 100 -24.12 -20.24 -25.10
CA GLN A 100 -24.01 -19.16 -26.09
C GLN A 100 -23.35 -19.63 -27.40
N LEU A 101 -22.86 -20.87 -27.42
CA LEU A 101 -22.04 -21.41 -28.51
C LEU A 101 -22.76 -22.53 -29.26
N TRP A 102 -22.55 -22.55 -30.57
CA TRP A 102 -23.20 -23.45 -31.50
C TRP A 102 -22.14 -24.08 -32.41
N THR A 103 -22.10 -25.42 -32.43
CA THR A 103 -21.29 -26.18 -33.38
C THR A 103 -21.99 -26.18 -34.73
N VAL A 104 -21.28 -25.75 -35.77
CA VAL A 104 -21.73 -25.83 -37.16
C VAL A 104 -21.21 -27.13 -37.75
N THR A 105 -22.07 -27.94 -38.35
CA THR A 105 -21.66 -29.17 -39.04
C THR A 105 -22.24 -29.20 -40.45
N ALA A 106 -21.39 -29.40 -41.44
CA ALA A 106 -21.79 -29.58 -42.82
C ALA A 106 -22.53 -30.91 -42.99
N VAL A 107 -23.69 -30.86 -43.65
CA VAL A 107 -24.52 -32.03 -43.97
C VAL A 107 -24.97 -31.97 -45.42
N ASP A 108 -25.52 -33.08 -45.94
CA ASP A 108 -26.08 -33.07 -47.30
C ASP A 108 -27.21 -32.02 -47.38
N GLY A 109 -27.06 -31.06 -48.30
CA GLY A 109 -28.01 -29.97 -48.52
C GLY A 109 -27.87 -28.74 -47.61
N GLY A 110 -26.89 -28.65 -46.70
CA GLY A 110 -26.69 -27.45 -45.88
C GLY A 110 -25.85 -27.68 -44.62
N TYR A 111 -26.28 -27.09 -43.50
CA TYR A 111 -25.60 -27.15 -42.21
C TYR A 111 -26.56 -27.49 -41.08
N THR A 112 -26.06 -28.07 -40.01
CA THR A 112 -26.76 -28.14 -38.72
C THR A 112 -26.08 -27.20 -37.73
N LEU A 113 -26.86 -26.64 -36.80
CA LEU A 113 -26.39 -25.76 -35.73
C LEU A 113 -26.76 -26.37 -34.39
N GLN A 114 -25.82 -26.98 -33.68
CA GLN A 114 -26.05 -27.67 -32.41
C GLN A 114 -25.48 -26.87 -31.24
N ASN A 115 -26.30 -26.58 -30.22
CA ASN A 115 -25.83 -25.90 -29.01
C ASN A 115 -24.89 -26.81 -28.18
N MET A 116 -23.77 -26.26 -27.69
CA MET A 116 -22.76 -27.04 -26.97
C MET A 116 -23.20 -27.55 -25.59
N ASP A 117 -24.12 -26.85 -24.92
CA ASP A 117 -24.59 -27.24 -23.58
C ASP A 117 -25.67 -28.33 -23.66
N SER A 118 -26.74 -28.03 -24.40
CA SER A 118 -27.94 -28.87 -24.44
C SER A 118 -27.90 -29.99 -25.47
N ASN A 119 -27.00 -29.90 -26.46
CA ASN A 119 -26.97 -30.75 -27.66
C ASN A 119 -28.20 -30.63 -28.58
N TYR A 120 -29.02 -29.58 -28.42
CA TYR A 120 -30.17 -29.32 -29.29
C TYR A 120 -29.78 -28.54 -30.55
N TYR A 121 -30.49 -28.80 -31.64
CA TYR A 121 -30.33 -28.14 -32.93
C TYR A 121 -31.25 -26.94 -33.07
N LEU A 122 -30.76 -25.84 -33.65
CA LEU A 122 -31.60 -24.69 -34.01
C LEU A 122 -32.70 -25.13 -35.00
N ASP A 123 -33.96 -24.80 -34.73
CA ASP A 123 -35.10 -25.25 -35.53
C ASP A 123 -35.92 -24.06 -36.07
N LEU A 124 -35.86 -23.88 -37.38
CA LEU A 124 -36.57 -22.85 -38.15
C LEU A 124 -37.72 -23.43 -39.00
N THR A 125 -38.15 -24.67 -38.74
CA THR A 125 -39.23 -25.31 -39.51
C THR A 125 -40.61 -24.72 -39.22
N GLU A 126 -40.83 -24.19 -38.02
CA GLU A 126 -42.06 -23.51 -37.60
C GLU A 126 -41.80 -22.04 -37.24
N SER A 127 -42.77 -21.16 -37.53
CA SER A 127 -42.67 -19.75 -37.16
C SER A 127 -42.74 -19.57 -35.65
N SER A 128 -42.02 -18.57 -35.13
CA SER A 128 -42.17 -18.14 -33.75
C SER A 128 -42.32 -16.62 -33.66
N ALA A 129 -43.10 -16.14 -32.68
CA ALA A 129 -43.26 -14.71 -32.42
C ALA A 129 -42.09 -14.13 -31.60
N SER A 130 -41.41 -14.99 -30.86
CA SER A 130 -40.22 -14.72 -30.06
C SER A 130 -39.60 -16.04 -29.67
N ASN A 131 -38.27 -16.08 -29.55
CA ASN A 131 -37.47 -17.23 -29.17
C ASN A 131 -37.62 -18.36 -30.20
N ILE A 132 -36.51 -18.80 -30.78
CA ILE A 132 -36.53 -19.82 -31.84
C ILE A 132 -36.68 -21.19 -31.18
N ASN A 133 -37.43 -22.09 -31.80
CA ASN A 133 -37.53 -23.47 -31.30
C ASN A 133 -36.19 -24.19 -31.49
N THR A 134 -36.00 -25.26 -30.73
CA THR A 134 -34.83 -26.13 -30.91
C THR A 134 -35.27 -27.59 -30.88
N SER A 135 -34.54 -28.45 -31.57
CA SER A 135 -34.89 -29.85 -31.78
C SER A 135 -33.83 -30.80 -31.25
N GLN A 136 -34.23 -31.96 -30.75
CA GLN A 136 -33.29 -33.04 -30.40
C GLN A 136 -32.77 -33.80 -31.63
N THR A 137 -33.47 -33.66 -32.77
CA THR A 137 -33.03 -34.23 -34.04
C THR A 137 -32.38 -33.17 -34.91
N PRO A 138 -31.33 -33.50 -35.68
CA PRO A 138 -30.69 -32.55 -36.59
C PRO A 138 -31.68 -31.89 -37.55
N VAL A 139 -31.59 -30.56 -37.68
CA VAL A 139 -32.35 -29.77 -38.65
C VAL A 139 -31.37 -29.18 -39.66
N THR A 140 -31.56 -29.48 -40.94
CA THR A 140 -30.74 -28.92 -42.03
C THR A 140 -31.17 -27.49 -42.30
N LEU A 141 -30.21 -26.57 -42.23
CA LEU A 141 -30.35 -25.13 -42.41
C LEU A 141 -29.44 -24.66 -43.55
N THR A 142 -29.85 -23.60 -44.23
CA THR A 142 -29.03 -22.86 -45.18
C THR A 142 -28.39 -21.69 -44.46
N ILE A 143 -27.06 -21.68 -44.40
CA ILE A 143 -26.26 -20.52 -43.95
C ILE A 143 -25.76 -19.80 -45.20
N GLY A 144 -26.26 -18.58 -45.43
CA GLY A 144 -25.83 -17.73 -46.54
C GLY A 144 -24.75 -16.76 -46.07
N PHE A 145 -23.61 -16.73 -46.75
CA PHE A 145 -22.50 -15.80 -46.48
C PHE A 145 -22.45 -14.71 -47.57
N ASP A 146 -22.32 -13.45 -47.14
CA ASP A 146 -22.11 -12.29 -48.00
C ASP A 146 -20.65 -11.82 -47.92
N GLU A 147 -19.90 -12.08 -48.98
CA GLU A 147 -18.48 -11.75 -49.10
C GLU A 147 -18.21 -10.23 -49.04
N GLU A 148 -19.15 -9.38 -49.46
CA GLU A 148 -18.94 -7.92 -49.47
C GLU A 148 -19.07 -7.32 -48.07
N SER A 149 -20.02 -7.82 -47.28
CA SER A 149 -20.28 -7.33 -45.92
C SER A 149 -19.61 -8.16 -44.82
N GLY A 150 -19.15 -9.37 -45.12
CA GLY A 150 -18.64 -10.32 -44.14
C GLY A 150 -19.72 -10.78 -43.14
N THR A 151 -20.98 -10.87 -43.60
CA THR A 151 -22.13 -11.20 -42.75
C THR A 151 -22.85 -12.45 -43.21
N TYR A 152 -23.70 -12.98 -42.32
CA TYR A 152 -24.38 -14.25 -42.46
C TYR A 152 -25.90 -14.09 -42.37
N THR A 153 -26.61 -15.02 -42.99
CA THR A 153 -28.05 -15.26 -42.79
C THR A 153 -28.27 -16.74 -42.52
N ILE A 154 -29.32 -17.09 -41.75
CA ILE A 154 -29.69 -18.48 -41.48
C ILE A 154 -31.15 -18.68 -41.90
N SER A 155 -31.44 -19.74 -42.64
CA SER A 155 -32.80 -20.09 -43.06
C SER A 155 -33.00 -21.61 -43.16
N GLN A 156 -34.24 -22.06 -43.29
CA GLN A 156 -34.57 -23.47 -43.52
C GLN A 156 -35.39 -23.61 -44.80
N GLU A 157 -35.04 -24.58 -45.65
CA GLU A 157 -35.74 -24.81 -46.91
C GLU A 157 -37.19 -25.24 -46.66
N GLY A 158 -38.15 -24.43 -47.14
CA GLY A 158 -39.58 -24.66 -46.94
C GLY A 158 -40.14 -24.17 -45.60
N GLY A 159 -39.33 -23.53 -44.76
CA GLY A 159 -39.72 -22.96 -43.47
C GLY A 159 -39.38 -21.48 -43.36
N TYR A 160 -38.66 -21.10 -42.30
CA TYR A 160 -38.45 -19.71 -41.91
C TYR A 160 -36.96 -19.33 -41.83
N ALA A 161 -36.69 -18.03 -41.70
CA ALA A 161 -35.38 -17.47 -41.48
C ALA A 161 -35.18 -17.07 -40.02
N PHE A 162 -33.92 -17.01 -39.58
CA PHE A 162 -33.56 -16.34 -38.35
C PHE A 162 -33.86 -14.85 -38.50
N SER A 163 -34.80 -14.34 -37.71
CA SER A 163 -35.23 -12.94 -37.71
C SER A 163 -34.84 -12.26 -36.40
N TYR A 164 -34.60 -10.94 -36.48
CA TYR A 164 -34.26 -10.12 -35.32
C TYR A 164 -34.95 -8.76 -35.41
N ASN A 165 -35.62 -8.37 -34.33
CA ASN A 165 -36.33 -7.09 -34.23
C ASN A 165 -35.67 -6.18 -33.18
N PRO A 166 -34.88 -5.16 -33.60
CA PRO A 166 -34.21 -4.26 -32.67
C PRO A 166 -35.17 -3.37 -31.88
N ASP A 167 -36.31 -2.99 -32.48
CA ASP A 167 -37.29 -2.07 -31.90
C ASP A 167 -38.19 -2.74 -30.84
N ASN A 168 -38.22 -4.08 -30.82
CA ASN A 168 -38.97 -4.86 -29.84
C ASN A 168 -38.01 -5.59 -28.89
N ASN A 169 -37.23 -4.82 -28.12
CA ASN A 169 -36.29 -5.36 -27.13
C ASN A 169 -35.31 -6.41 -27.69
N GLY A 170 -34.93 -6.26 -28.97
CA GLY A 170 -34.03 -7.18 -29.67
C GLY A 170 -34.58 -8.60 -29.84
N VAL A 171 -35.90 -8.81 -29.91
CA VAL A 171 -36.46 -10.17 -30.04
C VAL A 171 -35.84 -10.94 -31.22
N VAL A 172 -35.37 -12.16 -30.95
CA VAL A 172 -34.98 -13.17 -31.94
C VAL A 172 -36.17 -14.10 -32.21
N SER A 173 -36.41 -14.49 -33.46
CA SER A 173 -37.55 -15.34 -33.81
C SER A 173 -37.35 -16.09 -35.13
N ALA A 174 -38.19 -17.08 -35.41
CA ALA A 174 -38.29 -17.72 -36.72
C ALA A 174 -39.33 -16.97 -37.57
N GLY A 175 -38.89 -16.15 -38.51
CA GLY A 175 -39.74 -15.25 -39.30
C GLY A 175 -39.45 -15.28 -40.80
N SER A 176 -40.13 -14.43 -41.56
CA SER A 176 -40.00 -14.39 -43.03
C SER A 176 -38.83 -13.55 -43.54
N GLU A 177 -38.26 -12.68 -42.69
CA GLU A 177 -37.18 -11.76 -43.04
C GLU A 177 -35.89 -12.21 -42.36
N ALA A 178 -34.85 -12.50 -43.14
CA ALA A 178 -33.56 -12.91 -42.58
C ALA A 178 -32.84 -11.72 -41.93
N ALA A 179 -32.35 -11.91 -40.71
CA ALA A 179 -31.46 -10.96 -40.06
C ALA A 179 -30.05 -11.09 -40.61
N SER A 180 -29.34 -9.96 -40.70
CA SER A 180 -27.89 -9.91 -40.88
C SER A 180 -27.21 -10.31 -39.57
N LEU A 181 -26.27 -11.24 -39.64
CA LEU A 181 -25.56 -11.84 -38.52
C LEU A 181 -24.05 -11.75 -38.70
N ARG A 182 -23.31 -11.71 -37.60
CA ARG A 182 -21.87 -11.98 -37.56
C ARG A 182 -21.64 -13.26 -36.80
N PHE A 183 -20.77 -14.11 -37.33
CA PHE A 183 -20.37 -15.34 -36.68
C PHE A 183 -18.99 -15.10 -36.08
N PHE A 184 -18.83 -15.41 -34.80
CA PHE A 184 -17.55 -15.31 -34.13
C PHE A 184 -17.07 -16.71 -33.77
N LYS A 185 -16.04 -17.16 -34.47
CA LYS A 185 -15.42 -18.49 -34.34
C LYS A 185 -14.64 -18.58 -33.03
N MET A 186 -14.96 -19.59 -32.24
CA MET A 186 -14.16 -19.98 -31.08
C MET A 186 -12.78 -20.44 -31.59
N THR A 187 -11.76 -19.67 -31.25
CA THR A 187 -10.39 -19.83 -31.74
C THR A 187 -9.44 -19.85 -30.55
N GLU A 188 -8.58 -20.86 -30.48
CA GLU A 188 -7.47 -20.86 -29.55
C GLU A 188 -6.38 -19.94 -30.08
N VAL A 189 -5.92 -19.02 -29.24
CA VAL A 189 -4.82 -18.10 -29.54
C VAL A 189 -3.76 -18.23 -28.47
N GLU A 190 -2.50 -18.18 -28.86
CA GLU A 190 -1.41 -18.01 -27.91
C GLU A 190 -1.55 -16.64 -27.23
N VAL A 191 -1.28 -16.60 -25.93
CA VAL A 191 -1.27 -15.35 -25.17
C VAL A 191 0.16 -14.82 -25.08
N GLU A 192 0.29 -13.49 -25.05
CA GLU A 192 1.56 -12.85 -24.76
C GLU A 192 1.93 -13.09 -23.29
N GLN A 193 3.22 -13.25 -22.99
CA GLN A 193 3.70 -13.37 -21.63
C GLN A 193 3.65 -12.00 -20.93
N SER A 194 3.21 -12.00 -19.66
CA SER A 194 3.33 -10.86 -18.76
C SER A 194 4.81 -10.51 -18.55
N ASP A 195 5.14 -9.24 -18.33
CA ASP A 195 6.48 -8.88 -17.89
C ASP A 195 6.75 -9.32 -16.44
N GLY A 196 5.70 -9.69 -15.69
CA GLY A 196 5.80 -10.23 -14.33
C GLY A 196 6.35 -9.24 -13.31
N VAL A 197 6.48 -7.96 -13.67
CA VAL A 197 7.11 -6.96 -12.82
C VAL A 197 6.08 -6.43 -11.83
N ALA A 198 6.35 -6.63 -10.53
CA ALA A 198 5.52 -6.08 -9.48
C ALA A 198 5.47 -4.53 -9.57
N PRO A 199 4.29 -3.91 -9.39
CA PRO A 199 4.16 -2.45 -9.47
C PRO A 199 5.01 -1.72 -8.43
N SER A 200 5.65 -0.62 -8.83
CA SER A 200 6.40 0.29 -7.95
C SER A 200 6.29 1.74 -8.43
N GLY A 201 6.61 2.69 -7.56
CA GLY A 201 6.55 4.11 -7.88
C GLY A 201 6.86 5.02 -6.69
N THR A 202 6.40 6.26 -6.78
CA THR A 202 6.57 7.27 -5.73
C THR A 202 5.26 8.00 -5.45
N SER A 203 5.06 8.46 -4.21
CA SER A 203 3.95 9.34 -3.82
C SER A 203 4.45 10.51 -2.97
N GLN A 204 3.62 11.55 -2.86
CA GLN A 204 3.89 12.75 -2.07
C GLN A 204 3.00 12.77 -0.82
N ASP A 205 3.56 13.22 0.30
CA ASP A 205 2.94 13.44 1.63
C ASP A 205 2.29 12.22 2.31
N GLN A 206 1.90 11.19 1.56
CA GLN A 206 1.23 9.99 2.04
C GLN A 206 1.86 8.73 1.42
N PRO A 207 2.03 7.65 2.19
CA PRO A 207 2.69 6.44 1.72
C PRO A 207 1.89 5.67 0.66
N PHE A 208 0.56 5.77 0.68
CA PHE A 208 -0.34 4.97 -0.15
C PHE A 208 -1.39 5.84 -0.85
N VAL A 209 -1.14 6.16 -2.12
CA VAL A 209 -2.00 7.04 -2.93
C VAL A 209 -2.65 6.25 -4.06
N LYS A 210 -3.98 6.32 -4.15
CA LYS A 210 -4.79 5.53 -5.10
C LYS A 210 -4.46 5.85 -6.56
N SER A 211 -4.28 7.12 -6.89
CA SER A 211 -3.94 7.54 -8.26
C SER A 211 -2.56 7.05 -8.71
N ASP A 212 -1.63 6.92 -7.76
CA ASP A 212 -0.23 6.63 -8.07
C ASP A 212 -0.03 5.12 -8.21
N THR A 213 -0.74 4.33 -7.41
CA THR A 213 -0.66 2.85 -7.39
C THR A 213 -1.64 2.16 -8.33
N GLY A 214 -2.74 2.83 -8.70
CA GLY A 214 -3.84 2.21 -9.44
C GLY A 214 -4.73 1.28 -8.61
N SER A 215 -4.54 1.20 -7.28
CA SER A 215 -5.44 0.49 -6.36
C SER A 215 -6.61 1.38 -5.88
N ASN A 216 -7.76 0.78 -5.60
CA ASN A 216 -8.92 1.49 -5.04
C ASN A 216 -8.92 1.53 -3.52
N PHE A 217 -8.21 0.62 -2.84
CA PHE A 217 -8.28 0.45 -1.39
C PHE A 217 -6.91 0.06 -0.80
N PHE A 218 -6.65 0.56 0.40
CA PHE A 218 -5.53 0.16 1.26
C PHE A 218 -6.07 -0.11 2.66
N ARG A 219 -5.58 -1.17 3.29
CA ARG A 219 -5.98 -1.52 4.66
C ARG A 219 -4.83 -2.12 5.43
N ILE A 220 -5.00 -2.19 6.74
CA ILE A 220 -4.08 -2.89 7.64
C ILE A 220 -2.69 -2.21 7.70
N PRO A 221 -2.61 -1.01 8.31
CA PRO A 221 -1.37 -0.26 8.43
C PRO A 221 -0.37 -0.95 9.36
N SER A 222 0.89 -0.94 8.95
CA SER A 222 2.05 -1.39 9.71
C SER A 222 3.19 -0.39 9.50
N LEU A 223 3.89 0.01 10.58
CA LEU A 223 4.81 1.14 10.55
C LEU A 223 6.03 0.91 11.46
N VAL A 224 7.23 1.18 10.95
CA VAL A 224 8.48 1.17 11.72
C VAL A 224 9.39 2.30 11.27
N THR A 225 10.07 2.93 12.22
CA THR A 225 11.24 3.78 11.96
C THR A 225 12.48 2.91 12.11
N LEU A 226 13.35 2.95 11.13
CA LEU A 226 14.61 2.22 11.14
C LEU A 226 15.71 3.04 11.85
N ASP A 227 16.78 2.37 12.27
CA ASP A 227 17.95 2.98 12.93
C ASP A 227 18.61 4.09 12.09
N ASN A 228 18.50 4.02 10.77
CA ASN A 228 19.01 5.06 9.85
C ASN A 228 18.07 6.27 9.69
N GLY A 229 16.96 6.31 10.43
CA GLY A 229 15.94 7.35 10.41
C GLY A 229 14.90 7.23 9.30
N TRP A 230 14.96 6.20 8.46
CA TRP A 230 13.94 5.97 7.43
C TRP A 230 12.64 5.47 8.06
N ILE A 231 11.53 5.86 7.47
CA ILE A 231 10.20 5.41 7.89
C ILE A 231 9.71 4.39 6.88
N VAL A 232 9.38 3.19 7.33
CA VAL A 232 8.85 2.11 6.50
C VAL A 232 7.39 1.89 6.87
N ALA A 233 6.50 2.19 5.92
CA ALA A 233 5.07 1.92 5.99
C ALA A 233 4.76 0.69 5.14
N THR A 234 3.94 -0.22 5.68
CA THR A 234 3.46 -1.41 4.97
C THR A 234 1.95 -1.55 5.12
N SER A 235 1.29 -2.17 4.14
CA SER A 235 -0.16 -2.30 4.10
C SER A 235 -0.59 -3.40 3.12
N ASP A 236 -1.83 -3.87 3.26
CA ASP A 236 -2.53 -4.53 2.16
C ASP A 236 -2.81 -3.52 1.04
N ILE A 237 -2.38 -3.80 -0.18
CA ILE A 237 -2.89 -3.15 -1.39
C ILE A 237 -4.07 -3.98 -1.92
N ARG A 238 -5.29 -3.48 -1.75
CA ARG A 238 -6.52 -4.20 -2.12
C ARG A 238 -7.11 -3.62 -3.40
N TRP A 239 -6.84 -4.28 -4.52
CA TRP A 239 -6.98 -3.71 -5.86
C TRP A 239 -8.36 -3.10 -6.14
N ARG A 240 -9.45 -3.87 -5.96
CA ARG A 240 -10.81 -3.43 -6.39
C ARG A 240 -11.90 -3.59 -5.35
N THR A 241 -11.60 -4.08 -4.15
CA THR A 241 -12.54 -4.25 -3.04
C THR A 241 -11.86 -3.98 -1.72
N SER A 242 -12.61 -3.52 -0.71
CA SER A 242 -12.13 -3.41 0.67
C SER A 242 -12.25 -4.71 1.48
N GLY A 243 -12.74 -5.80 0.87
CA GLY A 243 -12.93 -7.09 1.53
C GLY A 243 -11.61 -7.76 1.94
N ASP A 244 -11.65 -8.56 3.01
CA ASP A 244 -10.52 -9.40 3.45
C ASP A 244 -10.35 -10.61 2.52
N ALA A 245 -9.33 -11.44 2.74
CA ALA A 245 -9.16 -12.71 2.02
C ALA A 245 -10.40 -13.62 2.18
N ALA A 246 -10.86 -14.34 1.15
CA ALA A 246 -10.25 -14.51 -0.18
C ALA A 246 -10.67 -13.40 -1.16
N ASN A 247 -9.70 -12.65 -1.67
CA ASN A 247 -9.85 -11.59 -2.69
C ASN A 247 -8.51 -11.36 -3.40
N ASN A 248 -8.50 -10.50 -4.43
CA ASN A 248 -7.27 -10.05 -5.07
C ASN A 248 -6.66 -8.89 -4.24
N LEU A 249 -5.62 -9.20 -3.46
CA LEU A 249 -4.85 -8.23 -2.68
C LEU A 249 -3.42 -8.74 -2.41
N ASP A 250 -2.51 -7.80 -2.24
CA ASP A 250 -1.07 -8.04 -2.13
C ASP A 250 -0.45 -7.19 -1.00
N THR A 251 0.86 -7.32 -0.77
CA THR A 251 1.59 -6.51 0.22
C THR A 251 2.33 -5.35 -0.43
N ILE A 252 2.02 -4.11 -0.03
CA ILE A 252 2.77 -2.92 -0.43
C ILE A 252 3.70 -2.45 0.71
N VAL A 253 4.92 -2.06 0.36
CA VAL A 253 5.89 -1.40 1.23
C VAL A 253 6.20 -0.02 0.66
N SER A 254 6.32 0.98 1.51
CA SER A 254 6.57 2.37 1.16
C SER A 254 7.59 2.98 2.13
N ILE A 255 8.67 3.57 1.61
CA ILE A 255 9.80 4.07 2.38
C ILE A 255 9.89 5.59 2.25
N SER A 256 9.96 6.29 3.38
CA SER A 256 10.31 7.72 3.42
C SER A 256 11.69 7.95 4.02
N LYS A 257 12.51 8.71 3.30
CA LYS A 257 13.88 9.07 3.68
C LYS A 257 14.00 10.52 4.18
N ASP A 258 12.87 11.25 4.24
CA ASP A 258 12.82 12.71 4.46
C ASP A 258 11.75 13.15 5.48
N GLY A 259 11.36 12.24 6.38
CA GLY A 259 10.40 12.52 7.46
C GLY A 259 8.93 12.46 7.02
N GLY A 260 8.63 11.75 5.94
CA GLY A 260 7.27 11.51 5.45
C GLY A 260 6.80 12.46 4.35
N LYS A 261 7.70 13.26 3.75
CA LYS A 261 7.34 14.19 2.66
C LYS A 261 7.27 13.48 1.32
N THR A 262 8.21 12.58 1.06
CA THR A 262 8.21 11.73 -0.13
C THR A 262 8.30 10.27 0.27
N TRP A 263 7.71 9.42 -0.56
CA TRP A 263 7.56 8.00 -0.33
C TRP A 263 7.87 7.21 -1.60
N GLU A 264 8.73 6.21 -1.49
CA GLU A 264 9.08 5.25 -2.55
C GLU A 264 8.39 3.91 -2.23
N TRP A 265 7.47 3.47 -3.10
CA TRP A 265 6.64 2.30 -2.83
C TRP A 265 6.83 1.16 -3.86
N GLU A 266 6.64 -0.06 -3.40
CA GLU A 266 6.74 -1.31 -4.17
C GLU A 266 5.75 -2.36 -3.63
N VAL A 267 5.12 -3.13 -4.52
CA VAL A 267 4.34 -4.31 -4.15
C VAL A 267 5.28 -5.51 -3.97
N VAL A 268 5.79 -5.69 -2.75
CA VAL A 268 6.91 -6.62 -2.47
C VAL A 268 6.52 -8.09 -2.44
N ASN A 269 5.26 -8.41 -2.15
CA ASN A 269 4.71 -9.75 -2.23
C ASN A 269 3.52 -9.67 -3.17
N TYR A 270 3.63 -10.26 -4.35
CA TYR A 270 2.72 -10.05 -5.48
C TYR A 270 2.34 -11.37 -6.14
N PHE A 271 1.04 -11.60 -6.33
CA PHE A 271 0.56 -12.66 -7.21
C PHE A 271 -0.10 -12.06 -8.46
N ASP A 272 0.49 -12.34 -9.64
CA ASP A 272 -0.02 -11.87 -10.94
C ASP A 272 -1.17 -12.75 -11.48
N ASP A 273 -1.76 -13.61 -10.64
CA ASP A 273 -2.75 -14.61 -11.04
C ASP A 273 -4.06 -14.01 -11.53
N MET A 274 -4.36 -12.76 -11.16
CA MET A 274 -5.52 -11.99 -11.55
C MET A 274 -5.12 -10.56 -11.87
N THR A 275 -5.73 -9.98 -12.91
CA THR A 275 -5.46 -8.57 -13.23
C THR A 275 -5.72 -7.65 -12.03
N ASN A 276 -4.82 -6.69 -11.83
CA ASN A 276 -4.97 -5.61 -10.83
C ASN A 276 -6.23 -4.76 -11.06
N THR A 277 -6.91 -4.92 -12.22
CA THR A 277 -8.20 -4.26 -12.52
C THR A 277 -9.44 -5.06 -12.10
N SER A 278 -9.24 -6.23 -11.52
CA SER A 278 -10.30 -7.19 -11.16
C SER A 278 -10.19 -7.62 -9.69
N THR A 279 -11.22 -8.32 -9.21
CA THR A 279 -11.20 -8.97 -7.89
C THR A 279 -12.06 -10.22 -7.90
N GLY A 280 -11.69 -11.20 -7.09
CA GLY A 280 -12.52 -12.36 -6.80
C GLY A 280 -11.82 -13.33 -5.87
N SER A 281 -12.59 -14.16 -5.17
CA SER A 281 -12.06 -15.16 -4.23
C SER A 281 -11.24 -16.28 -4.90
N TYR A 282 -11.15 -16.27 -6.24
CA TYR A 282 -10.31 -17.16 -7.02
C TYR A 282 -8.83 -16.77 -6.99
N SER A 283 -8.50 -15.53 -6.65
CA SER A 283 -7.13 -15.05 -6.59
C SER A 283 -6.42 -15.57 -5.34
N ALA A 284 -5.15 -15.95 -5.46
CA ALA A 284 -4.25 -16.06 -4.33
C ALA A 284 -3.94 -14.67 -3.76
N CYS A 285 -3.58 -14.56 -2.48
CA CYS A 285 -3.35 -13.24 -1.89
C CYS A 285 -2.40 -13.25 -0.70
N PHE A 286 -1.93 -12.05 -0.36
CA PHE A 286 -1.25 -11.74 0.90
C PHE A 286 -2.09 -10.79 1.74
N ILE A 287 -2.11 -10.97 3.07
CA ILE A 287 -2.92 -10.13 3.98
C ILE A 287 -2.26 -9.95 5.35
N ASP A 288 -2.51 -8.81 5.98
CA ASP A 288 -2.14 -8.48 7.37
C ASP A 288 -0.62 -8.43 7.64
N PRO A 289 0.16 -7.56 6.96
CA PRO A 289 1.59 -7.46 7.19
C PRO A 289 1.94 -6.92 8.58
N SER A 290 3.06 -7.40 9.12
CA SER A 290 3.68 -6.91 10.37
C SER A 290 5.20 -6.85 10.22
N VAL A 291 5.81 -5.74 10.64
CA VAL A 291 7.24 -5.44 10.40
C VAL A 291 7.98 -5.05 11.68
N ILE A 292 9.27 -5.36 11.80
CA ILE A 292 10.17 -4.86 12.86
C ILE A 292 11.63 -4.89 12.39
N GLN A 293 12.49 -4.05 12.96
CA GLN A 293 13.94 -4.13 12.77
C GLN A 293 14.61 -4.78 14.00
N ALA A 294 15.49 -5.74 13.76
CA ALA A 294 16.36 -6.35 14.77
C ALA A 294 17.58 -5.45 15.06
N SER A 295 18.27 -5.65 16.19
CA SER A 295 19.40 -4.77 16.56
C SER A 295 20.64 -4.91 15.66
N ASP A 296 20.70 -5.97 14.84
CA ASP A 296 21.72 -6.13 13.81
C ASP A 296 21.43 -5.31 12.53
N GLY A 297 20.30 -4.59 12.51
CA GLY A 297 19.84 -3.76 11.40
C GLY A 297 18.96 -4.48 10.39
N THR A 298 18.75 -5.80 10.53
CA THR A 298 17.89 -6.58 9.64
C THR A 298 16.42 -6.23 9.86
N VAL A 299 15.69 -5.98 8.77
CA VAL A 299 14.22 -5.78 8.82
C VAL A 299 13.54 -7.12 8.63
N HIS A 300 12.58 -7.46 9.48
CA HIS A 300 11.78 -8.68 9.38
C HIS A 300 10.32 -8.30 9.10
N MET A 301 9.69 -9.02 8.17
CA MET A 301 8.26 -8.96 7.91
C MET A 301 7.64 -10.35 8.04
N VAL A 302 6.47 -10.43 8.66
CA VAL A 302 5.57 -11.57 8.53
C VAL A 302 4.25 -11.14 7.93
N VAL A 303 3.65 -12.01 7.13
CA VAL A 303 2.37 -11.77 6.45
C VAL A 303 1.63 -13.10 6.26
N ASP A 304 0.31 -13.06 6.21
CA ASP A 304 -0.48 -14.23 5.83
C ASP A 304 -0.42 -14.42 4.32
N ALA A 305 -0.02 -15.61 3.86
CA ALA A 305 -0.05 -16.02 2.47
C ALA A 305 -1.17 -17.04 2.25
N CYS A 306 -2.08 -16.72 1.33
CA CYS A 306 -3.34 -17.45 1.14
C CYS A 306 -3.41 -18.02 -0.29
N PRO A 307 -3.50 -19.35 -0.45
CA PRO A 307 -3.88 -19.95 -1.73
C PRO A 307 -5.25 -19.45 -2.17
N SER A 308 -5.54 -19.58 -3.46
CA SER A 308 -6.87 -19.34 -4.03
C SER A 308 -7.99 -19.88 -3.15
N TYR A 309 -9.04 -19.08 -2.94
CA TYR A 309 -10.18 -19.37 -2.06
C TYR A 309 -9.89 -19.53 -0.57
N THR A 310 -8.67 -19.21 -0.10
CA THR A 310 -8.35 -19.23 1.32
C THR A 310 -8.68 -17.88 1.96
N GLY A 311 -9.41 -17.92 3.08
CA GLY A 311 -9.93 -16.71 3.72
C GLY A 311 -10.87 -17.02 4.88
N LEU A 312 -11.20 -16.02 5.71
CA LEU A 312 -12.20 -16.18 6.78
C LEU A 312 -13.65 -16.12 6.26
N PHE A 313 -13.86 -15.47 5.11
CA PHE A 313 -15.18 -15.25 4.52
C PHE A 313 -15.22 -15.79 3.08
N ASN A 314 -16.34 -16.41 2.70
CA ASN A 314 -16.58 -16.96 1.35
C ASN A 314 -15.46 -17.90 0.84
N SER A 315 -14.79 -18.61 1.76
CA SER A 315 -13.61 -19.43 1.49
C SER A 315 -13.92 -20.92 1.30
N LYS A 316 -12.92 -21.65 0.80
CA LYS A 316 -12.91 -23.11 0.63
C LYS A 316 -11.72 -23.73 1.37
N MET A 317 -11.49 -23.29 2.62
CA MET A 317 -10.37 -23.80 3.43
C MET A 317 -10.53 -25.27 3.80
N GLY A 318 -9.40 -25.96 3.90
CA GLY A 318 -9.30 -27.31 4.46
C GLY A 318 -9.07 -27.31 5.97
N TYR A 319 -9.58 -28.32 6.67
CA TYR A 319 -9.49 -28.45 8.14
C TYR A 319 -8.85 -29.77 8.59
N GLU A 320 -8.21 -30.50 7.69
CA GLU A 320 -7.59 -31.80 7.97
C GLU A 320 -6.05 -31.74 8.05
N SER A 321 -5.43 -30.66 7.55
CA SER A 321 -3.97 -30.45 7.55
C SER A 321 -3.58 -29.01 7.90
N SER A 322 -2.37 -28.85 8.44
CA SER A 322 -1.72 -27.55 8.67
C SER A 322 -1.20 -26.92 7.37
N GLY A 323 -1.09 -27.71 6.31
CA GLY A 323 -0.35 -27.38 5.08
C GLY A 323 1.02 -28.06 5.00
N PHE A 324 1.50 -28.62 6.11
CA PHE A 324 2.79 -29.30 6.22
C PHE A 324 2.61 -30.75 6.71
N ASP A 325 3.54 -31.62 6.31
CA ASP A 325 3.63 -32.97 6.84
C ASP A 325 4.47 -33.04 8.13
N ALA A 326 4.62 -34.22 8.70
CA ALA A 326 5.36 -34.42 9.95
C ALA A 326 6.89 -34.14 9.85
N HIS A 327 7.42 -33.92 8.64
CA HIS A 327 8.81 -33.55 8.40
C HIS A 327 8.96 -32.04 8.10
N GLY A 328 7.87 -31.26 8.14
CA GLY A 328 7.88 -29.84 7.81
C GLY A 328 7.82 -29.54 6.31
N ARG A 329 7.51 -30.54 5.48
CA ARG A 329 7.42 -30.41 4.02
C ARG A 329 6.02 -29.95 3.64
N MET A 330 5.90 -29.02 2.70
CA MET A 330 4.60 -28.56 2.22
C MET A 330 3.93 -29.68 1.43
N ILE A 331 2.67 -29.96 1.73
CA ILE A 331 1.92 -31.02 1.04
C ILE A 331 1.33 -30.48 -0.28
N VAL A 332 1.38 -31.29 -1.33
CA VAL A 332 0.96 -30.91 -2.68
C VAL A 332 0.01 -31.96 -3.26
N ALA A 333 -1.06 -31.48 -3.89
CA ALA A 333 -1.98 -32.32 -4.66
C ALA A 333 -1.80 -32.09 -6.16
N LEU A 334 -1.98 -33.13 -6.95
CA LEU A 334 -2.17 -33.03 -8.40
C LEU A 334 -3.68 -33.09 -8.68
N GLY A 335 -4.22 -31.99 -9.19
CA GLY A 335 -5.63 -31.84 -9.53
C GLY A 335 -5.83 -31.30 -10.95
N GLU A 336 -7.04 -30.81 -11.23
CA GLU A 336 -7.36 -30.21 -12.52
C GLU A 336 -6.98 -28.72 -12.55
N ALA A 337 -6.38 -28.26 -13.65
CA ALA A 337 -6.16 -26.84 -13.89
C ALA A 337 -7.50 -26.09 -13.87
N ASN A 338 -7.52 -24.87 -13.31
CA ASN A 338 -8.74 -24.09 -13.11
C ASN A 338 -9.80 -24.77 -12.21
N ALA A 339 -9.42 -25.73 -11.38
CA ALA A 339 -10.23 -26.24 -10.29
C ALA A 339 -9.73 -25.72 -8.94
N ASP A 340 -10.61 -25.79 -7.93
CA ASP A 340 -10.27 -25.40 -6.57
C ASP A 340 -9.37 -26.47 -5.92
N ALA A 341 -8.51 -26.07 -4.99
CA ALA A 341 -7.69 -27.03 -4.26
C ALA A 341 -8.57 -28.01 -3.44
N PRO A 342 -8.23 -29.32 -3.40
CA PRO A 342 -8.95 -30.27 -2.57
C PRO A 342 -8.84 -29.91 -1.08
N THR A 343 -9.94 -30.03 -0.33
CA THR A 343 -9.93 -29.78 1.13
C THR A 343 -9.67 -31.04 1.96
N ALA A 344 -9.74 -32.23 1.35
CA ALA A 344 -9.40 -33.49 2.00
C ALA A 344 -7.89 -33.72 1.93
N ALA A 345 -7.25 -33.96 3.08
CA ALA A 345 -5.81 -34.20 3.13
C ALA A 345 -5.40 -35.49 2.40
N SER A 346 -6.33 -36.44 2.23
CA SER A 346 -6.09 -37.67 1.47
C SER A 346 -5.91 -37.50 -0.04
N ALA A 347 -6.07 -36.28 -0.58
CA ALA A 347 -5.82 -35.98 -1.99
C ALA A 347 -4.38 -35.49 -2.26
N TYR A 348 -3.55 -35.38 -1.22
CA TYR A 348 -2.20 -34.79 -1.31
C TYR A 348 -1.15 -35.90 -1.34
N ASP A 349 -0.95 -36.47 -2.52
CA ASP A 349 -0.03 -37.59 -2.78
C ASP A 349 1.42 -37.15 -3.07
N TYR A 350 1.70 -35.85 -2.99
CA TYR A 350 3.01 -35.25 -3.25
C TYR A 350 3.43 -34.26 -2.15
N TYR A 351 4.70 -33.88 -2.17
CA TYR A 351 5.25 -32.87 -1.26
C TYR A 351 6.35 -32.06 -1.93
N VAL A 352 6.68 -30.93 -1.32
CA VAL A 352 7.90 -30.15 -1.60
C VAL A 352 8.57 -29.75 -0.28
N ASP A 353 9.89 -29.89 -0.21
CA ASP A 353 10.69 -29.62 1.00
C ASP A 353 11.37 -28.23 0.93
N ILE A 354 10.56 -27.18 0.76
CA ILE A 354 11.01 -25.78 0.64
C ILE A 354 11.71 -25.24 1.90
N ASN A 355 11.47 -25.86 3.05
CA ASN A 355 12.03 -25.43 4.34
C ASN A 355 13.37 -26.09 4.65
N ASN A 356 13.89 -26.91 3.73
CA ASN A 356 15.16 -27.62 3.86
C ASN A 356 16.09 -27.23 2.71
N SER A 357 17.06 -26.37 2.99
CA SER A 357 18.03 -25.91 1.99
C SER A 357 18.82 -27.04 1.31
N ALA A 358 18.94 -28.22 1.93
CA ALA A 358 19.60 -29.38 1.33
C ALA A 358 18.73 -30.11 0.28
N ALA A 359 17.41 -29.84 0.25
CA ALA A 359 16.51 -30.36 -0.77
C ALA A 359 16.50 -29.48 -2.04
N GLY A 360 16.90 -28.22 -1.92
CA GLY A 360 17.04 -27.30 -3.05
C GLY A 360 18.15 -27.72 -4.02
N GLN A 361 17.90 -27.51 -5.30
CA GLN A 361 18.82 -27.82 -6.39
C GLN A 361 19.18 -26.54 -7.13
N ALA A 362 20.48 -26.30 -7.35
CA ALA A 362 20.94 -25.21 -8.20
C ALA A 362 20.69 -25.59 -9.67
N ILE A 363 19.79 -24.86 -10.33
CA ILE A 363 19.34 -25.10 -11.69
C ILE A 363 19.46 -23.80 -12.49
N THR A 364 19.97 -23.90 -13.73
CA THR A 364 19.99 -22.76 -14.65
C THR A 364 18.68 -22.70 -15.43
N VAL A 365 17.94 -21.61 -15.28
CA VAL A 365 16.73 -21.29 -16.05
C VAL A 365 17.00 -19.98 -16.79
N ASP A 366 16.80 -19.98 -18.12
CA ASP A 366 17.02 -18.80 -18.98
C ASP A 366 18.40 -18.12 -18.84
N GLY A 367 19.41 -18.88 -18.43
CA GLY A 367 20.79 -18.41 -18.25
C GLY A 367 21.12 -17.90 -16.84
N GLU A 368 20.16 -17.90 -15.92
CA GLU A 368 20.34 -17.54 -14.52
C GLU A 368 20.31 -18.78 -13.63
N GLU A 369 21.26 -18.90 -12.70
CA GLU A 369 21.27 -19.97 -11.71
C GLU A 369 20.36 -19.59 -10.54
N MET A 370 19.41 -20.47 -10.22
CA MET A 370 18.48 -20.29 -9.10
C MET A 370 18.32 -21.59 -8.32
N THR A 371 17.80 -21.50 -7.09
CA THR A 371 17.52 -22.68 -6.26
C THR A 371 16.07 -23.11 -6.48
N LEU A 372 15.89 -24.34 -6.95
CA LEU A 372 14.58 -24.95 -7.18
C LEU A 372 14.38 -26.20 -6.32
N TYR A 373 13.19 -26.39 -5.79
CA TYR A 373 12.80 -27.51 -4.95
C TYR A 373 11.92 -28.48 -5.73
N PRO A 374 12.28 -29.76 -5.86
CA PRO A 374 11.48 -30.72 -6.62
C PRO A 374 10.16 -31.03 -5.91
N ILE A 375 9.10 -31.19 -6.69
CA ILE A 375 7.86 -31.82 -6.23
C ILE A 375 8.07 -33.34 -6.29
N CYS A 376 7.95 -34.01 -5.16
CA CYS A 376 8.24 -35.43 -5.00
C CYS A 376 6.98 -36.24 -4.65
N SER A 377 6.93 -37.49 -5.10
CA SER A 377 5.85 -38.43 -4.74
C SER A 377 6.05 -39.00 -3.34
N TYR A 378 4.97 -39.08 -2.53
CA TYR A 378 5.01 -39.81 -1.26
C TYR A 378 5.19 -41.33 -1.44
N ALA A 379 4.91 -41.88 -2.62
CA ALA A 379 4.94 -43.33 -2.84
C ALA A 379 6.36 -43.90 -2.76
N ASP A 380 7.36 -43.17 -3.25
CA ASP A 380 8.73 -43.65 -3.41
C ASP A 380 9.80 -42.54 -3.37
N ASP A 381 9.45 -41.31 -3.00
CA ASP A 381 10.32 -40.12 -2.98
C ASP A 381 10.92 -39.75 -4.34
N SER A 382 10.33 -40.25 -5.44
CA SER A 382 10.75 -39.87 -6.79
C SER A 382 10.33 -38.45 -7.15
N GLU A 383 11.22 -37.73 -7.84
CA GLU A 383 10.95 -36.42 -8.42
C GLU A 383 9.97 -36.55 -9.59
N THR A 384 9.00 -35.65 -9.64
CA THR A 384 7.96 -35.63 -10.69
C THR A 384 8.44 -35.00 -12.00
N GLY A 385 9.58 -34.32 -11.98
CA GLY A 385 10.04 -33.43 -13.05
C GLY A 385 9.53 -31.99 -12.92
N TYR A 386 8.59 -31.73 -12.01
CA TYR A 386 8.19 -30.39 -11.61
C TYR A 386 8.99 -29.90 -10.41
N TYR A 387 9.24 -28.60 -10.39
CA TYR A 387 9.94 -27.90 -9.32
C TYR A 387 9.18 -26.64 -8.96
N VAL A 388 9.49 -26.08 -7.80
CA VAL A 388 9.10 -24.74 -7.42
C VAL A 388 10.29 -23.94 -6.89
N ASP A 389 10.25 -22.63 -7.03
CA ASP A 389 11.16 -21.74 -6.31
C ASP A 389 10.64 -21.47 -4.88
N ALA A 390 11.28 -20.53 -4.17
CA ALA A 390 10.86 -20.14 -2.83
C ALA A 390 9.48 -19.47 -2.82
N PHE A 391 9.07 -18.76 -3.89
CA PHE A 391 7.74 -18.15 -4.03
C PHE A 391 6.65 -19.14 -4.44
N LEU A 392 7.00 -20.41 -4.64
CA LEU A 392 6.14 -21.50 -5.09
C LEU A 392 5.77 -21.43 -6.57
N ASP A 393 6.53 -20.65 -7.35
CA ASP A 393 6.37 -20.54 -8.80
C ASP A 393 6.88 -21.80 -9.47
N LEU A 394 6.13 -22.32 -10.44
CA LEU A 394 6.32 -23.63 -11.03
C LEU A 394 7.32 -23.62 -12.18
N TYR A 395 8.15 -24.65 -12.19
CA TYR A 395 9.09 -24.98 -13.25
C TYR A 395 8.92 -26.45 -13.65
N TYR A 396 9.28 -26.78 -14.90
CA TYR A 396 9.24 -28.14 -15.40
C TYR A 396 10.50 -28.48 -16.19
N ASN A 397 11.00 -29.71 -16.02
CA ASN A 397 12.13 -30.24 -16.77
C ASN A 397 11.66 -30.94 -18.05
N TYR A 398 11.80 -30.25 -19.19
CA TYR A 398 11.48 -30.79 -20.52
C TYR A 398 12.56 -31.78 -21.04
N GLY A 399 13.71 -31.85 -20.35
CA GLY A 399 14.84 -32.69 -20.73
C GLY A 399 15.57 -32.18 -21.98
N GLY A 400 16.54 -32.97 -22.44
CA GLY A 400 17.30 -32.64 -23.65
C GLY A 400 18.05 -31.29 -23.56
N ASP A 401 18.01 -30.52 -24.64
CA ASP A 401 18.63 -29.18 -24.73
C ASP A 401 17.71 -28.07 -24.17
N GLU A 402 16.43 -28.36 -23.93
CA GLU A 402 15.42 -27.40 -23.43
C GLU A 402 15.53 -27.15 -21.93
N GLY A 403 15.99 -28.14 -21.17
CA GLY A 403 16.27 -28.02 -19.75
C GLY A 403 15.03 -27.75 -18.89
N VAL A 404 15.22 -26.97 -17.82
CA VAL A 404 14.15 -26.55 -16.90
C VAL A 404 13.66 -25.17 -17.32
N GLN A 405 12.34 -25.01 -17.45
CA GLN A 405 11.70 -23.75 -17.84
C GLN A 405 10.51 -23.43 -16.93
N ALA A 406 10.16 -22.15 -16.84
CA ALA A 406 8.97 -21.71 -16.12
C ALA A 406 7.69 -22.29 -16.75
N VAL A 407 6.71 -22.61 -15.90
CA VAL A 407 5.39 -23.08 -16.31
C VAL A 407 4.42 -21.92 -16.27
N TYR A 408 3.62 -21.72 -17.32
CA TYR A 408 2.71 -20.59 -17.43
C TYR A 408 1.23 -20.98 -17.35
N CYS A 409 0.38 -20.03 -16.96
CA CYS A 409 -1.07 -20.14 -17.01
C CYS A 409 -1.70 -18.82 -17.49
N VAL A 410 -2.95 -18.86 -17.97
CA VAL A 410 -3.66 -17.63 -18.38
C VAL A 410 -4.06 -16.85 -17.12
N GLN A 411 -3.73 -15.55 -17.10
CA GLN A 411 -4.14 -14.65 -16.04
C GLN A 411 -5.67 -14.56 -15.92
N LEU A 412 -6.21 -14.65 -14.69
CA LEU A 412 -7.62 -14.44 -14.42
C LEU A 412 -8.02 -13.02 -14.79
N ASN A 413 -9.13 -12.90 -15.54
CA ASN A 413 -9.64 -11.62 -16.02
C ASN A 413 -8.62 -10.81 -16.86
N GLY A 414 -7.62 -11.49 -17.42
CA GLY A 414 -6.61 -10.93 -18.31
C GLY A 414 -6.53 -11.71 -19.62
N SER A 415 -5.51 -11.40 -20.41
CA SER A 415 -5.24 -12.06 -21.71
C SER A 415 -3.76 -12.38 -21.90
N VAL A 416 -2.99 -12.39 -20.82
CA VAL A 416 -1.55 -12.68 -20.81
C VAL A 416 -1.28 -14.01 -20.10
N ALA A 417 -0.14 -14.61 -20.41
CA ALA A 417 0.43 -15.73 -19.66
C ALA A 417 1.21 -15.18 -18.46
N VAL A 418 0.93 -15.72 -17.29
CA VAL A 418 1.66 -15.43 -16.05
C VAL A 418 2.29 -16.71 -15.53
N GLN A 419 3.42 -16.59 -14.83
CA GLN A 419 4.07 -17.75 -14.25
C GLN A 419 3.12 -18.43 -13.28
N ASN A 420 2.97 -19.75 -13.42
CA ASN A 420 2.02 -20.54 -12.65
C ASN A 420 2.60 -20.83 -11.27
N ASN A 421 1.75 -21.02 -10.26
CA ASN A 421 2.17 -21.13 -8.87
C ASN A 421 1.29 -22.15 -8.11
N LEU A 422 1.83 -22.81 -7.08
CA LEU A 422 1.08 -23.77 -6.25
C LEU A 422 -0.18 -23.17 -5.59
N PHE A 423 -0.20 -21.85 -5.37
CA PHE A 423 -1.31 -21.14 -4.75
C PHE A 423 -2.40 -20.77 -5.74
N TYR A 424 -2.13 -20.83 -7.05
CA TYR A 424 -3.05 -20.35 -8.08
C TYR A 424 -4.19 -21.33 -8.33
N ARG A 425 -5.35 -20.77 -8.68
CA ARG A 425 -6.49 -21.58 -9.12
C ARG A 425 -6.22 -22.24 -10.47
N GLN A 426 -5.45 -21.59 -11.34
CA GLN A 426 -5.14 -22.07 -12.68
C GLN A 426 -4.19 -23.28 -12.66
N SER A 427 -3.37 -23.41 -11.61
CA SER A 427 -2.43 -24.51 -11.48
C SER A 427 -3.11 -25.88 -11.38
N GLN A 428 -2.51 -26.92 -11.94
CA GLN A 428 -2.87 -28.30 -11.63
C GLN A 428 -2.24 -28.78 -10.31
N TRP A 429 -1.13 -28.16 -9.91
CA TRP A 429 -0.45 -28.43 -8.65
C TRP A 429 -1.00 -27.51 -7.56
N LYS A 430 -1.48 -28.08 -6.47
CA LYS A 430 -2.22 -27.35 -5.44
C LYS A 430 -1.54 -27.47 -4.08
N ALA A 431 -1.24 -26.34 -3.44
CA ALA A 431 -1.00 -26.30 -2.01
C ALA A 431 -2.31 -26.52 -1.22
N TYR A 432 -2.20 -27.02 0.01
CA TYR A 432 -3.37 -27.21 0.88
C TYR A 432 -4.02 -25.85 1.20
N PRO A 433 -5.35 -25.68 1.06
CA PRO A 433 -5.98 -24.36 1.17
C PRO A 433 -6.18 -23.95 2.64
N VAL A 434 -5.15 -23.35 3.23
CA VAL A 434 -5.11 -22.83 4.60
C VAL A 434 -4.28 -21.55 4.64
N PHE A 435 -4.41 -20.78 5.72
CA PHE A 435 -3.50 -19.66 5.96
C PHE A 435 -2.09 -20.20 6.21
N TYR A 436 -1.11 -19.72 5.45
CA TYR A 436 0.32 -19.91 5.74
C TYR A 436 0.87 -18.61 6.30
N ILE A 437 1.77 -18.70 7.27
CA ILE A 437 2.55 -17.53 7.71
C ILE A 437 3.82 -17.50 6.88
N MET A 438 4.04 -16.42 6.15
CA MET A 438 5.25 -16.19 5.37
C MET A 438 6.12 -15.17 6.10
N HIS A 439 7.39 -15.50 6.32
CA HIS A 439 8.42 -14.60 6.82
C HIS A 439 9.35 -14.17 5.68
N ARG A 440 9.75 -12.89 5.69
CA ARG A 440 10.84 -12.35 4.88
C ARG A 440 11.74 -11.49 5.74
N SER A 441 13.02 -11.46 5.40
CA SER A 441 13.99 -10.51 5.95
C SER A 441 14.39 -9.51 4.87
N ALA A 442 14.89 -8.33 5.24
CA ALA A 442 15.47 -7.40 4.31
C ALA A 442 16.73 -6.76 4.87
N THR A 443 17.72 -6.61 3.99
CA THR A 443 18.91 -5.82 4.27
C THR A 443 18.63 -4.36 3.90
N VAL A 444 18.98 -3.44 4.79
CA VAL A 444 18.91 -2.00 4.50
C VAL A 444 20.12 -1.62 3.64
N THR A 445 19.86 -1.16 2.42
CA THR A 445 20.90 -0.70 1.48
C THR A 445 20.87 0.82 1.33
N ALA A 446 21.75 1.38 0.50
CA ALA A 446 21.73 2.81 0.19
C ALA A 446 20.48 3.21 -0.60
N ASP A 447 19.96 2.29 -1.42
CA ASP A 447 18.89 2.55 -2.37
C ASP A 447 17.50 2.16 -1.82
N GLY A 448 17.42 1.21 -0.89
CA GLY A 448 16.14 0.78 -0.33
C GLY A 448 16.27 -0.43 0.60
N LEU A 449 15.27 -1.31 0.55
CA LEU A 449 15.27 -2.60 1.23
C LEU A 449 15.46 -3.70 0.19
N GLU A 450 16.46 -4.56 0.39
CA GLU A 450 16.64 -5.77 -0.42
C GLU A 450 16.07 -6.96 0.34
N TRP A 451 14.91 -7.46 -0.10
CA TRP A 451 14.18 -8.53 0.56
C TRP A 451 14.72 -9.92 0.20
N SER A 452 14.80 -10.81 1.19
CA SER A 452 15.16 -12.22 1.02
C SER A 452 14.06 -13.00 0.29
N GLU A 453 14.39 -14.21 -0.17
CA GLU A 453 13.40 -15.22 -0.50
C GLU A 453 12.44 -15.48 0.69
N PRO A 454 11.19 -15.88 0.45
CA PRO A 454 10.22 -16.16 1.50
C PRO A 454 10.47 -17.47 2.23
N GLN A 455 10.12 -17.50 3.52
CA GLN A 455 10.10 -18.69 4.36
C GLN A 455 8.67 -18.96 4.83
N PHE A 456 8.10 -20.13 4.49
CA PHE A 456 6.77 -20.53 4.94
C PHE A 456 6.86 -21.31 6.26
N LEU A 457 6.30 -20.75 7.33
CA LEU A 457 6.53 -21.23 8.68
C LEU A 457 5.59 -22.39 9.07
N ASP A 458 6.16 -23.55 9.41
CA ASP A 458 5.42 -24.67 10.03
C ASP A 458 5.29 -24.47 11.55
N ILE A 459 4.38 -23.57 11.93
CA ILE A 459 4.24 -23.07 13.32
C ILE A 459 2.88 -23.36 13.95
N LYS A 460 2.02 -24.12 13.27
CA LYS A 460 0.65 -24.39 13.74
C LYS A 460 0.64 -25.36 14.92
N LEU A 461 -0.29 -25.16 15.85
CA LEU A 461 -0.36 -25.96 17.07
C LEU A 461 -1.14 -27.26 16.89
N SER A 462 -1.88 -27.40 15.80
CA SER A 462 -2.59 -28.63 15.44
C SER A 462 -2.82 -28.76 13.93
N SER A 463 -2.96 -30.00 13.45
CA SER A 463 -3.19 -30.28 12.02
C SER A 463 -4.54 -29.79 11.50
N ASN A 464 -5.52 -29.46 12.34
CA ASN A 464 -6.82 -28.91 11.90
C ASN A 464 -6.90 -27.39 12.04
N GLU A 465 -5.77 -26.71 12.22
CA GLU A 465 -5.69 -25.26 12.36
C GLU A 465 -5.68 -24.61 10.96
N ALA A 466 -6.87 -24.43 10.38
CA ALA A 466 -7.02 -23.86 9.04
C ALA A 466 -6.63 -22.37 9.01
N PHE A 467 -7.01 -21.64 10.06
CA PHE A 467 -6.72 -20.23 10.24
C PHE A 467 -5.73 -20.03 11.40
N THR A 468 -4.57 -19.48 11.06
CA THR A 468 -3.62 -18.84 11.96
C THR A 468 -3.24 -17.55 11.22
N GLY A 469 -3.49 -16.39 11.82
CA GLY A 469 -3.26 -15.10 11.18
C GLY A 469 -2.24 -14.27 11.93
N VAL A 470 -1.48 -13.46 11.19
CA VAL A 470 -0.64 -12.40 11.73
C VAL A 470 -1.52 -11.40 12.49
N CYS A 471 -1.03 -10.93 13.65
CA CYS A 471 -1.58 -9.72 14.24
C CYS A 471 -0.93 -8.54 13.53
N PRO A 472 -1.68 -7.78 12.71
CA PRO A 472 -1.10 -6.70 11.94
C PRO A 472 -0.63 -5.56 12.85
N GLY A 473 0.30 -4.76 12.33
CA GLY A 473 0.97 -3.71 13.09
C GLY A 473 2.48 -3.94 13.03
N ARG A 474 3.13 -4.09 14.17
CA ARG A 474 4.56 -4.36 14.22
C ARG A 474 4.94 -5.51 15.14
N GLY A 475 6.12 -6.06 14.89
CA GLY A 475 6.78 -6.97 15.82
C GLY A 475 7.43 -6.22 16.98
N THR A 476 8.06 -6.97 17.88
CA THR A 476 8.80 -6.45 19.03
C THR A 476 10.10 -7.24 19.17
N VAL A 477 11.18 -6.57 19.58
CA VAL A 477 12.42 -7.23 19.99
C VAL A 477 12.57 -7.15 21.50
N ALA A 478 13.06 -8.22 22.12
CA ALA A 478 13.27 -8.28 23.56
C ALA A 478 14.49 -9.13 23.91
N MET A 479 15.19 -8.78 24.98
CA MET A 479 16.28 -9.59 25.50
C MET A 479 15.73 -10.69 26.43
N VAL A 480 15.86 -11.95 26.04
CA VAL A 480 15.42 -13.12 26.82
C VAL A 480 16.63 -14.00 27.10
N ASP A 481 16.97 -14.20 28.38
CA ASP A 481 18.13 -14.98 28.83
C ASP A 481 19.47 -14.57 28.15
N GLY A 482 19.61 -13.28 27.82
CA GLY A 482 20.81 -12.73 27.18
C GLY A 482 20.88 -12.91 25.66
N VAL A 483 19.82 -13.41 25.03
CA VAL A 483 19.65 -13.51 23.58
C VAL A 483 18.61 -12.49 23.12
N GLU A 484 18.85 -11.82 21.99
CA GLU A 484 17.83 -11.02 21.35
C GLU A 484 16.79 -11.94 20.70
N ARG A 485 15.54 -11.77 21.12
CA ARG A 485 14.39 -12.49 20.59
C ARG A 485 13.55 -11.54 19.74
N ILE A 486 13.30 -11.93 18.49
CA ILE A 486 12.36 -11.25 17.60
C ILE A 486 10.99 -11.89 17.80
N LEU A 487 9.93 -11.10 18.03
CA LEU A 487 8.57 -11.59 18.27
C LEU A 487 7.56 -10.98 17.30
N PHE A 488 6.67 -11.81 16.79
CA PHE A 488 5.45 -11.36 16.11
C PHE A 488 4.21 -11.99 16.76
N PRO A 489 3.22 -11.19 17.16
CA PRO A 489 1.95 -11.71 17.64
C PRO A 489 1.14 -12.35 16.50
N LEU A 490 0.52 -13.49 16.78
CA LEU A 490 -0.40 -14.22 15.91
C LEU A 490 -1.70 -14.51 16.66
N TYR A 491 -2.76 -14.88 15.95
CA TYR A 491 -3.95 -15.45 16.57
C TYR A 491 -4.54 -16.57 15.72
N ASP A 492 -5.29 -17.46 16.36
CA ASP A 492 -6.04 -18.51 15.66
C ASP A 492 -7.43 -18.66 16.27
N ASN A 493 -8.30 -19.39 15.59
CA ASN A 493 -9.67 -19.65 16.02
C ASN A 493 -9.98 -21.15 16.17
N GLN A 494 -8.95 -22.01 16.22
CA GLN A 494 -9.10 -23.46 16.17
C GLN A 494 -9.93 -24.01 17.33
N THR A 495 -9.86 -23.37 18.50
CA THR A 495 -10.62 -23.77 19.69
C THR A 495 -12.06 -23.23 19.69
N GLY A 496 -12.52 -22.62 18.61
CA GLY A 496 -13.84 -22.00 18.47
C GLY A 496 -13.93 -20.57 18.99
N THR A 497 -12.82 -19.96 19.38
CA THR A 497 -12.70 -18.55 19.82
C THR A 497 -11.33 -18.04 19.39
N GLU A 498 -11.24 -16.77 19.01
CA GLU A 498 -9.95 -16.14 18.69
C GLU A 498 -9.07 -16.07 19.93
N LEU A 499 -7.86 -16.65 19.85
CA LEU A 499 -6.87 -16.65 20.91
C LEU A 499 -5.50 -16.22 20.37
N ALA A 500 -4.93 -15.20 21.01
CA ALA A 500 -3.62 -14.67 20.67
C ALA A 500 -2.50 -15.60 21.16
N SER A 501 -1.38 -15.55 20.45
CA SER A 501 -0.11 -16.23 20.73
C SER A 501 1.02 -15.41 20.09
N VAL A 502 2.26 -15.88 20.16
CA VAL A 502 3.39 -15.26 19.45
C VAL A 502 4.19 -16.31 18.72
N ILE A 503 4.76 -15.95 17.58
CA ILE A 503 5.96 -16.61 17.07
C ILE A 503 7.18 -15.82 17.50
N TYR A 504 8.28 -16.51 17.71
CA TYR A 504 9.54 -15.90 18.05
C TYR A 504 10.74 -16.62 17.42
N SER A 505 11.82 -15.87 17.24
CA SER A 505 13.12 -16.35 16.79
C SER A 505 14.23 -15.87 17.73
N ASP A 506 15.14 -16.78 18.06
CA ASP A 506 16.33 -16.54 18.91
C ASP A 506 17.65 -16.60 18.10
N ASP A 507 17.57 -16.73 16.77
CA ASP A 507 18.70 -16.95 15.87
C ASP A 507 18.75 -15.98 14.68
N GLY A 508 18.19 -14.79 14.87
CA GLY A 508 18.16 -13.74 13.84
C GLY A 508 17.16 -14.01 12.72
N GLY A 509 16.07 -14.71 13.01
CA GLY A 509 15.00 -15.00 12.06
C GLY A 509 15.24 -16.22 11.16
N GLN A 510 16.21 -17.09 11.48
CA GLN A 510 16.47 -18.31 10.70
C GLN A 510 15.46 -19.42 11.02
N THR A 511 15.13 -19.58 12.31
CA THR A 511 14.09 -20.50 12.77
C THR A 511 13.07 -19.81 13.66
N TRP A 512 11.82 -20.29 13.60
CA TRP A 512 10.68 -19.71 14.29
C TRP A 512 9.96 -20.75 15.13
N THR A 513 9.63 -20.38 16.36
CA THR A 513 8.85 -21.21 17.28
C THR A 513 7.59 -20.46 17.71
N ARG A 514 6.45 -21.17 17.82
CA ARG A 514 5.22 -20.59 18.35
C ARG A 514 5.03 -20.88 19.83
N GLY A 515 4.76 -19.83 20.61
CA GLY A 515 4.36 -19.90 22.00
C GLY A 515 2.94 -20.44 22.20
N GLN A 516 2.56 -20.68 23.45
CA GLN A 516 1.21 -21.12 23.80
C GLN A 516 0.17 -20.02 23.57
N ARG A 517 -1.08 -20.44 23.34
CA ARG A 517 -2.24 -19.53 23.32
C ARG A 517 -2.42 -18.83 24.68
N ALA A 518 -2.68 -17.53 24.67
CA ALA A 518 -3.13 -16.75 25.82
C ALA A 518 -4.60 -17.05 26.16
N SER A 519 -4.84 -18.29 26.59
CA SER A 519 -6.19 -18.89 26.72
C SER A 519 -6.98 -18.43 27.95
N ALA A 520 -6.32 -17.86 28.94
CA ALA A 520 -6.94 -17.42 30.19
C ALA A 520 -7.62 -16.04 30.02
N LEU A 521 -8.68 -15.98 29.22
CA LEU A 521 -9.37 -14.75 28.80
C LEU A 521 -10.00 -13.91 29.92
N ASN A 522 -10.23 -14.46 31.11
CA ASN A 522 -10.76 -13.72 32.28
C ASN A 522 -11.98 -12.81 31.96
N GLY A 523 -12.87 -13.27 31.08
CA GLY A 523 -14.08 -12.54 30.69
C GLY A 523 -13.88 -11.41 29.67
N THR A 524 -12.78 -11.38 28.90
CA THR A 524 -12.57 -10.46 27.77
C THR A 524 -13.27 -10.91 26.48
N GLY A 525 -13.73 -12.15 26.43
CA GLY A 525 -14.47 -12.76 25.32
C GLY A 525 -13.59 -13.38 24.25
N LYS A 526 -12.55 -12.67 23.80
CA LYS A 526 -11.54 -13.16 22.84
C LYS A 526 -10.22 -12.39 22.99
N SER A 527 -9.15 -12.90 22.37
CA SER A 527 -7.89 -12.18 22.18
C SER A 527 -7.38 -12.35 20.75
N SER A 528 -7.30 -11.25 20.01
CA SER A 528 -6.74 -11.22 18.65
C SER A 528 -5.98 -9.92 18.40
N GLU A 529 -5.40 -9.75 17.22
CA GLU A 529 -4.81 -8.50 16.69
C GLU A 529 -4.11 -7.67 17.78
N SER A 530 -3.03 -8.26 18.29
CA SER A 530 -2.33 -7.82 19.49
C SER A 530 -1.02 -7.12 19.17
N GLN A 531 -0.51 -6.35 20.14
CA GLN A 531 0.81 -5.71 20.11
C GLN A 531 1.50 -5.90 21.46
N ILE A 532 2.83 -5.91 21.44
CA ILE A 532 3.64 -6.29 22.60
C ILE A 532 4.57 -5.14 22.99
N VAL A 533 4.63 -4.87 24.29
CA VAL A 533 5.64 -4.01 24.91
C VAL A 533 6.49 -4.81 25.89
N VAL A 534 7.75 -4.41 26.03
CA VAL A 534 8.67 -4.93 27.04
C VAL A 534 8.46 -4.15 28.34
N LEU A 535 8.27 -4.86 29.44
CA LEU A 535 8.13 -4.30 30.79
C LEU A 535 9.53 -3.99 31.38
N PRO A 536 9.63 -3.11 32.40
CA PRO A 536 10.91 -2.73 33.01
C PRO A 536 11.73 -3.89 33.57
N ASP A 537 11.07 -4.98 33.96
CA ASP A 537 11.70 -6.20 34.48
C ASP A 537 12.12 -7.20 33.38
N GLY A 538 11.91 -6.85 32.10
CA GLY A 538 12.20 -7.69 30.93
C GLY A 538 11.07 -8.64 30.54
N ASN A 539 9.98 -8.71 31.32
CA ASN A 539 8.80 -9.48 30.93
C ASN A 539 8.07 -8.83 29.77
N LEU A 540 7.19 -9.58 29.10
CA LEU A 540 6.41 -9.07 27.97
C LEU A 540 4.96 -8.80 28.40
N ARG A 541 4.36 -7.72 27.90
CA ARG A 541 2.93 -7.45 28.00
C ARG A 541 2.30 -7.38 26.61
N MET A 542 1.29 -8.21 26.38
CA MET A 542 0.54 -8.25 25.11
C MET A 542 -0.83 -7.62 25.28
N TYR A 543 -1.04 -6.46 24.67
CA TYR A 543 -2.35 -5.80 24.58
C TYR A 543 -3.12 -6.35 23.38
N SER A 544 -4.41 -6.64 23.56
CA SER A 544 -5.19 -7.36 22.54
C SER A 544 -6.53 -6.72 22.25
N ARG A 545 -6.93 -6.81 20.97
CA ARG A 545 -8.32 -6.69 20.55
C ARG A 545 -9.18 -7.69 21.32
N ASN A 546 -10.32 -7.23 21.80
CA ASN A 546 -11.29 -8.04 22.54
C ASN A 546 -12.72 -7.51 22.33
N THR A 547 -13.70 -8.04 23.07
CA THR A 547 -15.13 -7.67 22.93
C THR A 547 -15.72 -6.97 24.16
N VAL A 548 -14.89 -6.54 25.11
CA VAL A 548 -15.33 -5.86 26.34
C VAL A 548 -14.96 -4.38 26.32
N ASN A 549 -15.58 -3.61 27.20
CA ASN A 549 -15.45 -2.15 27.26
C ASN A 549 -14.08 -1.63 27.75
N TYR A 550 -13.03 -2.43 27.65
CA TYR A 550 -11.69 -2.08 28.07
C TYR A 550 -10.68 -2.78 27.16
N ILE A 551 -9.61 -2.06 26.78
CA ILE A 551 -8.44 -2.77 26.26
C ILE A 551 -7.89 -3.66 27.38
N SER A 552 -7.49 -4.87 27.01
CA SER A 552 -7.06 -5.89 27.96
C SER A 552 -5.70 -6.44 27.54
N TYR A 553 -4.91 -6.86 28.52
CA TYR A 553 -3.57 -7.36 28.30
C TYR A 553 -3.31 -8.66 29.07
N ALA A 554 -2.32 -9.43 28.62
CA ALA A 554 -1.76 -10.55 29.37
C ALA A 554 -0.23 -10.42 29.40
N ASP A 555 0.37 -10.85 30.52
CA ASP A 555 1.82 -10.78 30.72
C ASP A 555 2.46 -12.17 30.54
N SER A 556 3.68 -12.19 30.01
CA SER A 556 4.52 -13.38 29.88
C SER A 556 5.83 -13.15 30.61
N THR A 557 6.20 -14.11 31.46
CA THR A 557 7.45 -14.09 32.23
C THR A 557 8.52 -15.03 31.67
N ASP A 558 8.32 -15.56 30.47
CA ASP A 558 9.20 -16.52 29.81
C ASP A 558 9.44 -16.15 28.33
N GLY A 559 9.34 -14.86 28.02
CA GLY A 559 9.63 -14.33 26.68
C GLY A 559 8.63 -14.77 25.62
N GLY A 560 7.35 -14.94 25.98
CA GLY A 560 6.26 -15.26 25.06
C GLY A 560 5.98 -16.76 24.88
N VAL A 561 6.67 -17.63 25.61
CA VAL A 561 6.44 -19.09 25.57
C VAL A 561 5.08 -19.44 26.18
N SER A 562 4.71 -18.80 27.29
CA SER A 562 3.41 -18.91 27.92
C SER A 562 2.88 -17.56 28.42
N TRP A 563 1.58 -17.49 28.68
CA TRP A 563 0.89 -16.24 29.01
C TRP A 563 0.02 -16.40 30.25
N GLY A 564 0.02 -15.37 31.09
CA GLY A 564 -0.84 -15.24 32.26
C GLY A 564 -2.32 -15.01 31.91
N ALA A 565 -3.12 -14.76 32.95
CA ALA A 565 -4.53 -14.41 32.76
C ALA A 565 -4.67 -12.97 32.25
N TYR A 566 -5.62 -12.75 31.33
CA TYR A 566 -5.93 -11.41 30.85
C TYR A 566 -6.43 -10.52 31.99
N GLN A 567 -6.01 -9.27 31.96
CA GLN A 567 -6.45 -8.21 32.85
C GLN A 567 -6.98 -7.06 32.02
N ARG A 568 -7.95 -6.33 32.56
CA ARG A 568 -8.47 -5.11 31.92
C ARG A 568 -7.58 -3.96 32.36
N ASP A 569 -7.14 -3.16 31.41
CA ASP A 569 -6.60 -1.84 31.72
C ASP A 569 -7.78 -0.91 31.98
N MET A 570 -7.98 -0.54 33.24
CA MET A 570 -9.17 0.19 33.67
C MET A 570 -9.19 1.65 33.22
N ASP A 571 -8.04 2.16 32.75
CA ASP A 571 -7.92 3.52 32.22
C ASP A 571 -8.11 3.55 30.69
N LEU A 572 -8.10 2.40 30.01
CA LEU A 572 -8.32 2.28 28.57
C LEU A 572 -9.75 1.82 28.25
N TYR A 573 -10.73 2.63 28.66
CA TYR A 573 -12.14 2.34 28.39
C TYR A 573 -12.47 2.42 26.89
N THR A 574 -13.30 1.48 26.41
CA THR A 574 -13.85 1.48 25.06
C THR A 574 -15.38 1.40 25.10
N LYS A 575 -16.02 2.33 24.40
CA LYS A 575 -17.47 2.44 24.30
C LYS A 575 -17.99 1.58 23.15
N ASN A 576 -18.98 0.73 23.45
CA ASN A 576 -19.64 -0.12 22.47
C ASN A 576 -18.66 -0.88 21.55
N PRO A 577 -17.71 -1.65 22.10
CA PRO A 577 -16.60 -2.22 21.34
C PRO A 577 -17.02 -3.19 20.23
N GLY A 578 -18.27 -3.66 20.16
CA GLY A 578 -18.70 -4.60 19.12
C GLY A 578 -17.79 -5.83 19.03
N ASN A 579 -17.18 -6.05 17.87
CA ASN A 579 -16.19 -7.12 17.65
C ASN A 579 -14.74 -6.69 17.96
N GLY A 580 -14.53 -5.49 18.49
CA GLY A 580 -13.24 -4.85 18.71
C GLY A 580 -12.61 -4.30 17.43
N CYS A 581 -11.43 -3.71 17.61
CA CYS A 581 -10.49 -3.31 16.56
C CYS A 581 -9.07 -3.65 17.01
N MET A 582 -8.14 -3.81 16.06
CA MET A 582 -6.71 -3.90 16.34
C MET A 582 -6.26 -2.70 17.18
N VAL A 583 -5.27 -2.93 18.04
CA VAL A 583 -4.66 -1.91 18.90
C VAL A 583 -3.18 -1.76 18.61
N SER A 584 -2.66 -0.53 18.65
CA SER A 584 -1.22 -0.26 18.50
C SER A 584 -0.60 0.09 19.85
N PHE A 585 0.48 -0.59 20.24
CA PHE A 585 1.26 -0.30 21.44
C PHE A 585 2.75 -0.41 21.13
N ILE A 586 3.55 0.56 21.57
CA ILE A 586 5.02 0.55 21.42
C ILE A 586 5.70 1.01 22.72
N ASN A 587 6.91 0.52 22.97
CA ASN A 587 7.84 1.18 23.89
C ASN A 587 8.36 2.49 23.27
N LEU A 588 8.66 3.47 24.11
CA LEU A 588 9.33 4.71 23.72
C LEU A 588 10.69 4.82 24.41
N ASP A 589 11.67 5.32 23.67
CA ASP A 589 12.98 5.68 24.18
C ASP A 589 12.98 7.11 24.74
N GLY A 590 13.84 7.32 25.76
CA GLY A 590 14.07 8.62 26.39
C GLY A 590 13.37 8.80 27.74
N VAL A 591 13.50 10.01 28.27
CA VAL A 591 12.92 10.48 29.53
C VAL A 591 11.96 11.62 29.22
N LEU A 592 10.69 11.43 29.57
CA LEU A 592 9.66 12.46 29.44
C LEU A 592 9.67 13.31 30.70
N VAL A 593 9.62 14.63 30.53
CA VAL A 593 9.59 15.57 31.66
C VAL A 593 8.41 16.52 31.53
N SER A 594 7.65 16.65 32.61
CA SER A 594 6.51 17.57 32.71
C SER A 594 6.93 19.02 32.95
N PRO A 595 6.01 19.99 32.77
CA PRO A 595 6.29 21.41 33.04
C PRO A 595 6.74 21.71 34.47
N ASP A 596 6.37 20.88 35.44
CA ASP A 596 6.79 21.01 36.85
C ASP A 596 8.13 20.31 37.18
N GLY A 597 8.77 19.68 36.18
CA GLY A 597 10.05 19.01 36.31
C GLY A 597 9.96 17.55 36.77
N THR A 598 8.77 16.96 36.87
CA THR A 598 8.60 15.54 37.15
C THR A 598 9.11 14.70 35.97
N ARG A 599 9.95 13.70 36.26
CA ARG A 599 10.55 12.81 35.26
C ARG A 599 9.77 11.50 35.19
N TYR A 600 9.50 11.03 33.97
CA TYR A 600 8.84 9.78 33.67
C TYR A 600 9.73 8.94 32.75
N GLU A 601 9.90 7.68 33.11
CA GLU A 601 10.71 6.68 32.39
C GLU A 601 9.84 5.46 32.06
N ASN A 602 10.40 4.46 31.38
CA ASN A 602 9.69 3.24 30.96
C ASN A 602 8.39 3.54 30.22
N LEU A 603 8.51 4.33 29.15
CA LEU A 603 7.39 4.92 28.47
C LEU A 603 6.79 3.95 27.43
N ILE A 604 5.47 4.01 27.28
CA ILE A 604 4.73 3.36 26.20
C ILE A 604 3.78 4.34 25.52
N LEU A 605 3.54 4.11 24.23
CA LEU A 605 2.56 4.84 23.44
C LEU A 605 1.49 3.89 22.91
N ALA A 606 0.22 4.28 23.06
CA ALA A 606 -0.93 3.51 22.64
C ALA A 606 -1.76 4.27 21.62
N SER A 607 -2.32 3.55 20.65
CA SER A 607 -3.31 4.08 19.72
C SER A 607 -4.42 3.06 19.45
N TYR A 608 -5.66 3.53 19.57
CA TYR A 608 -6.86 2.70 19.46
C TYR A 608 -8.10 3.58 19.25
N PRO A 609 -9.21 3.03 18.72
CA PRO A 609 -10.50 3.71 18.72
C PRO A 609 -11.20 3.60 20.08
N VAL A 610 -11.68 4.71 20.65
CA VAL A 610 -12.47 4.66 21.90
C VAL A 610 -13.92 4.24 21.68
N THR A 611 -14.47 4.41 20.48
CA THR A 611 -15.79 3.88 20.08
C THR A 611 -15.61 2.97 18.87
N GLN A 612 -16.36 1.86 18.74
CA GLN A 612 -16.15 0.87 17.67
C GLN A 612 -15.82 1.47 16.30
N ARG A 613 -14.54 1.34 15.91
CA ARG A 613 -13.96 1.84 14.65
C ARG A 613 -14.24 3.33 14.34
N SER A 614 -14.19 4.16 15.38
CA SER A 614 -14.34 5.61 15.32
C SER A 614 -13.66 6.27 16.52
N GLU A 615 -13.46 7.59 16.47
CA GLU A 615 -12.94 8.36 17.60
C GLU A 615 -11.55 7.86 18.03
N GLY A 616 -10.55 8.11 17.19
CA GLY A 616 -9.17 7.68 17.44
C GLY A 616 -8.49 8.48 18.55
N VAL A 617 -7.79 7.78 19.44
CA VAL A 617 -6.99 8.37 20.51
C VAL A 617 -5.54 7.91 20.42
N VAL A 618 -4.65 8.72 20.97
CA VAL A 618 -3.24 8.39 21.18
C VAL A 618 -2.90 8.74 22.63
N ARG A 619 -2.32 7.79 23.37
CA ARG A 619 -2.04 7.94 24.80
C ARG A 619 -0.61 7.58 25.13
N ILE A 620 0.03 8.36 25.99
CA ILE A 620 1.37 8.11 26.52
C ILE A 620 1.26 7.68 27.98
N GLY A 621 1.94 6.59 28.33
CA GLY A 621 1.95 6.03 29.68
C GLY A 621 3.36 5.77 30.18
N SER A 622 3.56 5.83 31.49
CA SER A 622 4.80 5.44 32.18
C SER A 622 4.55 4.18 33.00
N ILE A 623 5.43 3.20 32.87
CA ILE A 623 5.34 1.93 33.60
C ILE A 623 6.14 2.01 34.89
N ASP A 624 5.49 1.75 36.02
CA ASP A 624 6.16 1.61 37.30
C ASP A 624 7.03 0.34 37.31
N ALA A 625 8.34 0.50 37.59
CA ALA A 625 9.30 -0.60 37.50
C ALA A 625 9.18 -1.63 38.64
N GLU A 626 8.47 -1.32 39.72
CA GLU A 626 8.25 -2.24 40.85
C GLU A 626 6.95 -3.03 40.69
N THR A 627 5.91 -2.42 40.14
CA THR A 627 4.56 -3.01 40.07
C THR A 627 4.14 -3.42 38.66
N ASN A 628 4.83 -2.94 37.61
CA ASN A 628 4.42 -3.03 36.21
C ASN A 628 3.03 -2.41 35.93
N GLU A 629 2.53 -1.53 36.82
CA GLU A 629 1.30 -0.75 36.58
C GLU A 629 1.60 0.44 35.67
N VAL A 630 0.67 0.75 34.76
CA VAL A 630 0.81 1.88 33.83
C VAL A 630 0.11 3.10 34.41
N THR A 631 0.82 4.22 34.49
CA THR A 631 0.22 5.54 34.69
C THR A 631 0.10 6.25 33.36
N TRP A 632 -1.12 6.42 32.87
CA TRP A 632 -1.37 7.18 31.64
C TRP A 632 -1.36 8.69 31.91
N LEU A 633 -0.58 9.44 31.13
CA LEU A 633 -0.22 10.83 31.43
C LEU A 633 -1.11 11.87 30.73
N ASN A 634 -1.86 11.45 29.71
CA ASN A 634 -2.89 12.24 29.05
C ASN A 634 -4.25 11.54 29.09
N ASP A 635 -5.33 12.31 29.00
CA ASP A 635 -6.71 11.80 28.93
C ASP A 635 -6.97 11.08 27.59
N ASP A 636 -8.15 10.44 27.45
CA ASP A 636 -8.62 9.80 26.23
C ASP A 636 -9.17 10.80 25.19
N GLU A 637 -8.45 11.92 25.01
CA GLU A 637 -8.83 12.98 24.07
C GLU A 637 -8.92 12.46 22.64
N VAL A 638 -10.11 12.58 22.04
CA VAL A 638 -10.35 12.18 20.65
C VAL A 638 -9.63 13.15 19.71
N ARG A 639 -8.60 12.63 19.03
CA ARG A 639 -7.79 13.39 18.06
C ARG A 639 -8.28 13.23 16.64
N PHE A 640 -8.84 12.06 16.34
CA PHE A 640 -9.27 11.72 15.00
C PHE A 640 -10.78 11.46 15.02
N SER A 641 -11.54 12.47 14.58
CA SER A 641 -12.99 12.41 14.41
C SER A 641 -13.37 12.91 13.01
N GLY A 642 -14.31 12.25 12.34
CA GLY A 642 -14.61 12.59 10.95
C GLY A 642 -15.48 11.59 10.22
N SER A 643 -15.76 11.88 8.95
CA SER A 643 -16.74 11.27 8.04
C SER A 643 -16.47 9.80 7.66
N GLY A 644 -16.24 8.88 8.61
CA GLY A 644 -16.31 7.45 8.30
C GLY A 644 -15.44 6.48 9.09
N GLY A 645 -14.42 6.89 9.86
CA GLY A 645 -13.77 5.94 10.75
C GLY A 645 -12.46 6.37 11.39
N TYR A 646 -12.11 5.63 12.43
CA TYR A 646 -10.75 5.44 12.92
C TYR A 646 -10.67 3.97 13.31
N SER A 647 -9.90 3.16 12.59
CA SER A 647 -9.90 1.70 12.80
C SER A 647 -8.52 1.17 13.17
N TYR A 648 -7.88 0.45 12.26
CA TYR A 648 -6.54 -0.08 12.48
C TYR A 648 -5.55 1.09 12.47
N SER A 649 -4.52 0.97 13.29
CA SER A 649 -3.48 1.99 13.44
C SER A 649 -2.17 1.31 13.75
N CYS A 650 -1.05 1.95 13.42
CA CYS A 650 0.27 1.51 13.83
C CYS A 650 1.14 2.72 14.14
N LEU A 651 1.84 2.64 15.28
CA LEU A 651 2.69 3.69 15.82
C LEU A 651 4.17 3.36 15.62
N THR A 652 4.97 4.40 15.47
CA THR A 652 6.43 4.34 15.63
C THR A 652 6.96 5.63 16.24
N GLN A 653 8.06 5.56 16.99
CA GLN A 653 8.81 6.75 17.40
C GLN A 653 9.74 7.16 16.26
N LEU A 654 9.80 8.45 15.91
CA LEU A 654 10.68 8.95 14.86
C LEU A 654 12.08 9.21 15.41
N SER A 655 13.03 9.49 14.51
CA SER A 655 14.42 9.83 14.90
C SER A 655 14.53 11.05 15.82
N GLN A 656 13.56 11.96 15.74
CA GLN A 656 13.35 13.01 16.73
C GLN A 656 12.55 12.39 17.87
N LEU A 657 13.20 12.15 19.02
CA LEU A 657 12.62 11.39 20.13
C LEU A 657 11.27 11.91 20.62
N ASP A 658 11.01 13.21 20.49
CA ASP A 658 9.76 13.87 20.87
C ASP A 658 8.66 13.80 19.81
N THR A 659 8.87 13.04 18.73
CA THR A 659 7.95 12.92 17.60
C THR A 659 7.61 11.44 17.31
N PHE A 660 6.35 11.20 16.95
CA PHE A 660 5.75 9.88 16.74
C PHE A 660 5.05 9.83 15.39
N GLY A 661 5.37 8.83 14.57
CA GLY A 661 4.63 8.52 13.35
C GLY A 661 3.39 7.70 13.67
N LEU A 662 2.26 8.06 13.08
CA LEU A 662 1.01 7.31 13.14
C LEU A 662 0.49 7.04 11.74
N LEU A 663 0.31 5.76 11.42
CA LEU A 663 -0.34 5.30 10.19
C LEU A 663 -1.69 4.68 10.57
N TYR A 664 -2.80 5.12 9.99
CA TYR A 664 -4.14 4.72 10.44
C TYR A 664 -5.21 4.70 9.36
N GLU A 665 -6.20 3.82 9.50
CA GLU A 665 -7.40 3.78 8.66
C GLU A 665 -8.38 4.87 9.12
N TYR A 666 -8.65 5.86 8.26
CA TYR A 666 -9.52 7.01 8.60
C TYR A 666 -10.85 7.06 7.85
N ASP A 667 -11.08 6.13 6.93
CA ASP A 667 -12.38 5.88 6.33
C ASP A 667 -12.49 4.42 5.86
N ASN A 668 -13.28 3.63 6.58
CA ASN A 668 -13.52 2.22 6.27
C ASN A 668 -14.36 2.02 5.00
N THR A 669 -15.11 3.04 4.58
CA THR A 669 -15.97 2.99 3.39
C THR A 669 -15.14 3.13 2.13
N THR A 670 -14.15 4.02 2.17
CA THR A 670 -13.22 4.23 1.06
C THR A 670 -11.96 3.38 1.17
N GLY A 671 -11.69 2.72 2.31
CA GLY A 671 -10.47 1.92 2.54
C GLY A 671 -9.23 2.77 2.28
N THR A 672 -9.07 3.82 3.08
CA THR A 672 -7.98 4.79 2.94
C THR A 672 -7.18 4.83 4.24
N ILE A 673 -5.85 4.84 4.10
CA ILE A 673 -4.88 4.96 5.19
C ILE A 673 -4.24 6.34 5.12
N GLY A 674 -4.04 6.97 6.28
CA GLY A 674 -3.37 8.24 6.44
C GLY A 674 -2.12 8.11 7.30
N TYR A 675 -1.09 8.90 6.98
CA TYR A 675 0.10 9.11 7.79
C TYR A 675 0.10 10.52 8.39
N VAL A 676 0.39 10.62 9.69
CA VAL A 676 0.64 11.87 10.39
C VAL A 676 1.81 11.73 11.35
N ALA A 677 2.54 12.83 11.59
CA ALA A 677 3.48 12.95 12.69
C ALA A 677 2.82 13.71 13.85
N LEU A 678 3.02 13.21 15.07
CA LEU A 678 2.53 13.80 16.32
C LEU A 678 3.72 14.09 17.23
N THR A 679 3.71 15.22 17.92
CA THR A 679 4.74 15.56 18.89
C THR A 679 4.27 15.31 20.32
N VAL A 680 5.20 15.27 21.27
CA VAL A 680 4.88 15.34 22.70
C VAL A 680 4.01 16.55 23.01
N ASN A 681 4.30 17.70 22.40
CA ASN A 681 3.51 18.92 22.59
C ASN A 681 2.07 18.74 22.09
N ASP A 682 1.88 18.07 20.95
CA ASP A 682 0.54 17.77 20.46
C ASP A 682 -0.24 16.95 21.48
N LEU A 683 0.39 15.96 22.12
CA LEU A 683 -0.26 15.00 23.04
C LEU A 683 -0.48 15.54 24.46
N LEU A 684 0.46 16.31 25.00
CA LEU A 684 0.52 16.68 26.42
C LEU A 684 0.47 18.20 26.65
N GLY A 685 0.63 19.00 25.60
CA GLY A 685 0.62 20.47 25.64
C GLY A 685 1.95 21.10 26.05
N ASP A 686 1.93 22.43 26.12
CA ASP A 686 3.12 23.25 26.30
C ASP A 686 3.92 22.91 27.57
N GLY A 687 5.25 22.86 27.41
CA GLY A 687 6.22 22.67 28.50
C GLY A 687 6.60 21.22 28.80
N TRP A 688 5.93 20.24 28.15
CA TRP A 688 6.40 18.87 28.13
C TRP A 688 7.50 18.67 27.09
N TYR A 689 8.46 17.80 27.37
CA TYR A 689 9.50 17.41 26.42
C TYR A 689 9.99 15.98 26.68
N LEU A 690 10.46 15.33 25.61
CA LEU A 690 11.05 13.99 25.64
C LEU A 690 12.41 14.04 24.95
N ASN A 691 13.45 13.57 25.63
CA ASN A 691 14.80 13.43 25.07
C ASN A 691 15.58 12.35 25.82
N GLU A 692 16.85 12.14 25.46
CA GLU A 692 17.65 11.01 25.96
C GLU A 692 17.84 11.01 27.49
N ASP A 693 18.05 12.18 28.12
CA ASP A 693 18.50 12.27 29.52
C ASP A 693 17.57 13.10 30.44
N GLY A 694 16.48 13.62 29.89
CA GLY A 694 15.52 14.46 30.60
C GLY A 694 16.07 15.84 30.95
N THR A 695 17.09 16.33 30.24
CA THR A 695 17.57 17.71 30.38
C THR A 695 16.61 18.67 29.70
N LYS A 696 16.26 19.79 30.34
CA LYS A 696 15.35 20.76 29.71
C LYS A 696 15.97 21.28 28.41
N PRO A 697 15.29 21.15 27.25
CA PRO A 697 15.78 21.73 26.01
C PRO A 697 15.96 23.23 26.22
N THR A 698 17.14 23.75 25.93
CA THR A 698 17.33 25.21 25.81
C THR A 698 16.46 25.67 24.65
N PRO A 699 15.49 26.59 24.83
CA PRO A 699 14.74 27.14 23.71
C PRO A 699 15.76 27.73 22.72
N ALA A 700 15.70 27.32 21.46
CA ALA A 700 16.57 27.88 20.44
C ALA A 700 16.25 29.38 20.31
N LEU A 701 17.17 30.23 20.77
CA LEU A 701 17.08 31.67 20.55
C LEU A 701 17.11 31.94 19.04
N GLY A 702 16.04 32.53 18.52
CA GLY A 702 15.87 32.85 17.09
C GLY A 702 16.24 34.30 16.77
N VAL A 703 16.60 34.55 15.51
CA VAL A 703 16.69 35.90 14.93
C VAL A 703 15.82 35.95 13.69
N THR A 704 14.83 36.83 13.71
CA THR A 704 14.00 37.16 12.56
C THR A 704 14.63 38.29 11.75
N LEU A 705 14.34 38.31 10.44
CA LEU A 705 14.80 39.35 9.51
C LEU A 705 13.59 39.86 8.70
N SER A 706 13.26 41.13 8.86
CA SER A 706 12.27 41.83 8.04
C SER A 706 12.95 42.86 7.14
N GLY A 707 12.33 43.19 6.02
CA GLY A 707 12.84 44.14 5.04
C GLY A 707 11.74 44.95 4.38
N SER A 708 12.10 46.10 3.81
CA SER A 708 11.18 46.87 2.96
C SER A 708 10.79 46.04 1.73
N SER A 709 9.55 46.10 1.30
CA SER A 709 9.07 45.31 0.16
C SER A 709 9.50 45.92 -1.18
N VAL A 710 9.43 47.25 -1.28
CA VAL A 710 9.81 48.01 -2.49
C VAL A 710 10.54 49.32 -2.15
N THR A 711 11.42 49.76 -3.04
CA THR A 711 12.05 51.09 -3.00
C THR A 711 12.33 51.60 -4.43
N THR A 712 12.68 52.88 -4.59
CA THR A 712 13.02 53.46 -5.90
C THR A 712 14.53 53.50 -6.13
N VAL A 713 14.94 53.71 -7.39
CA VAL A 713 16.33 54.09 -7.69
C VAL A 713 16.71 55.37 -6.93
N ASN A 714 17.83 55.34 -6.21
CA ASN A 714 18.28 56.31 -5.20
C ASN A 714 17.50 56.32 -3.87
N GLY A 715 16.46 55.50 -3.73
CA GLY A 715 15.73 55.25 -2.48
C GLY A 715 16.54 54.42 -1.47
N LEU A 716 15.99 54.28 -0.27
CA LEU A 716 16.55 53.46 0.82
C LEU A 716 15.65 52.22 1.02
N ALA A 717 16.28 51.05 1.11
CA ALA A 717 15.68 49.79 1.56
C ALA A 717 16.13 49.55 3.02
N ASN A 718 15.19 49.36 3.93
CA ASN A 718 15.44 49.19 5.35
C ASN A 718 15.18 47.75 5.77
N TYR A 719 16.06 47.20 6.59
CA TYR A 719 15.97 45.84 7.12
C TYR A 719 16.20 45.85 8.62
N THR A 720 15.42 45.06 9.35
CA THR A 720 15.48 44.96 10.81
C THR A 720 15.69 43.51 11.22
N PHE A 721 16.65 43.29 12.12
CA PHE A 721 16.90 41.99 12.75
C PHE A 721 16.36 42.02 14.18
N SER A 722 15.57 41.03 14.56
CA SER A 722 14.94 40.98 15.89
C SER A 722 15.09 39.62 16.56
N LEU A 723 15.26 39.59 17.88
CA LEU A 723 15.24 38.38 18.69
C LEU A 723 13.83 37.79 18.77
N GLU A 724 13.77 36.46 18.75
CA GLU A 724 12.58 35.66 18.99
C GLU A 724 12.92 34.50 19.95
N GLY A 725 12.00 34.16 20.87
CA GLY A 725 12.19 33.11 21.88
C GLY A 725 12.65 33.61 23.25
N GLU A 726 12.77 32.69 24.22
CA GLU A 726 13.26 33.02 25.57
C GLU A 726 14.74 33.40 25.52
N SER A 727 15.05 34.55 26.11
CA SER A 727 16.37 35.19 26.05
C SER A 727 16.95 35.50 27.43
N ASP A 728 16.41 34.85 28.45
CA ASP A 728 16.87 34.96 29.82
C ASP A 728 18.33 34.51 29.88
N ASN A 729 19.19 35.39 30.42
CA ASN A 729 20.64 35.21 30.52
C ASN A 729 21.43 35.28 29.20
N LEU A 730 20.91 35.89 28.13
CA LEU A 730 21.72 36.19 26.93
C LEU A 730 22.81 37.23 27.26
N ALA A 731 24.09 36.89 27.02
CA ALA A 731 25.22 37.80 27.15
C ALA A 731 25.54 38.47 25.80
N ASP A 732 25.97 37.68 24.81
CA ASP A 732 26.40 38.15 23.50
C ASP A 732 25.70 37.40 22.35
N ILE A 733 25.47 38.09 21.24
CA ILE A 733 24.94 37.54 19.99
C ILE A 733 25.83 37.90 18.81
N GLY A 734 26.38 36.88 18.16
CA GLY A 734 27.11 36.96 16.90
C GLY A 734 26.21 36.71 15.71
N MET A 735 26.31 37.55 14.68
CA MET A 735 25.55 37.41 13.42
C MET A 735 26.49 37.52 12.22
N ILE A 736 26.26 36.64 11.23
CA ILE A 736 26.83 36.75 9.89
C ILE A 736 25.68 36.86 8.91
N PHE A 737 25.67 37.90 8.09
CA PHE A 737 24.66 38.08 7.05
C PHE A 737 25.26 38.69 5.78
N THR A 738 24.66 38.35 4.64
CA THR A 738 25.11 38.79 3.32
C THR A 738 24.06 39.68 2.67
N VAL A 739 24.52 40.79 2.06
CA VAL A 739 23.72 41.74 1.29
C VAL A 739 24.15 41.65 -0.17
N SER A 740 23.22 41.33 -1.06
CA SER A 740 23.46 41.21 -2.50
C SER A 740 22.43 41.99 -3.31
N GLY A 741 22.88 42.60 -4.42
CA GLY A 741 21.99 43.06 -5.46
C GLY A 741 21.76 41.98 -6.52
N SER A 742 20.68 42.08 -7.29
CA SER A 742 20.49 41.25 -8.50
C SER A 742 21.63 41.41 -9.51
N ASP A 743 22.27 42.60 -9.51
CA ASP A 743 23.48 42.92 -10.27
C ASP A 743 24.45 43.76 -9.44
N ALA A 744 25.74 43.75 -9.82
CA ALA A 744 26.82 44.44 -9.10
C ALA A 744 26.65 45.99 -9.00
N GLY A 745 25.76 46.58 -9.81
CA GLY A 745 25.48 48.01 -9.83
C GLY A 745 24.29 48.47 -8.99
N VAL A 746 23.54 47.54 -8.37
CA VAL A 746 22.30 47.87 -7.64
C VAL A 746 22.60 48.51 -6.28
N LEU A 747 23.72 48.19 -5.63
CA LEU A 747 24.05 48.67 -4.29
C LEU A 747 24.91 49.95 -4.33
N ALA A 748 24.43 51.07 -3.76
CA ALA A 748 25.11 52.37 -3.81
C ALA A 748 25.78 52.77 -2.47
N GLY A 749 25.09 52.55 -1.36
CA GLY A 749 25.52 52.96 -0.02
C GLY A 749 24.81 52.18 1.06
N ARG A 750 25.45 51.93 2.19
CA ARG A 750 24.93 51.09 3.27
C ARG A 750 25.24 51.72 4.62
N SER A 751 24.27 51.72 5.53
CA SER A 751 24.48 52.11 6.92
C SER A 751 23.86 51.09 7.86
N LEU A 752 24.61 50.75 8.90
CA LEU A 752 24.22 49.79 9.92
C LEU A 752 24.11 50.50 11.26
N THR A 753 22.99 50.33 11.96
CA THR A 753 22.78 50.87 13.30
C THR A 753 22.33 49.77 14.24
N VAL A 754 22.84 49.80 15.48
CA VAL A 754 22.47 48.85 16.53
C VAL A 754 21.14 49.29 17.14
N GLY A 755 20.25 48.33 17.42
CA GLY A 755 18.97 48.59 18.07
C GLY A 755 19.12 49.04 19.52
N GLU A 756 18.08 49.69 20.05
CA GLU A 756 18.10 50.19 21.43
C GLU A 756 18.19 49.02 22.42
N GLY A 757 19.06 49.14 23.43
CA GLY A 757 19.31 48.07 24.41
C GLY A 757 20.42 47.10 24.02
N PHE A 758 21.09 47.29 22.88
CA PHE A 758 22.28 46.55 22.47
C PHE A 758 23.49 47.46 22.25
N SER A 759 24.69 46.89 22.32
CA SER A 759 25.95 47.55 21.93
C SER A 759 26.87 46.60 21.20
N THR A 760 27.67 47.09 20.26
CA THR A 760 28.70 46.29 19.60
C THR A 760 29.80 45.86 20.58
N VAL A 761 30.15 44.58 20.58
CA VAL A 761 31.30 44.04 21.31
C VAL A 761 32.59 44.47 20.61
N THR A 762 32.57 44.39 19.27
CA THR A 762 33.61 44.87 18.37
C THR A 762 32.96 45.62 17.22
N GLU A 763 33.72 46.52 16.60
CA GLU A 763 33.27 47.19 15.37
C GLU A 763 32.85 46.15 14.32
N PRO A 764 31.67 46.30 13.68
CA PRO A 764 31.21 45.41 12.63
C PRO A 764 32.24 45.26 11.52
N ASP A 765 32.61 44.03 11.18
CA ASP A 765 33.47 43.76 10.04
C ASP A 765 32.63 43.60 8.77
N VAL A 766 33.12 44.13 7.65
CA VAL A 766 32.41 44.13 6.36
C VAL A 766 33.35 43.71 5.25
N VAL A 767 33.10 42.54 4.68
CA VAL A 767 33.88 41.97 3.58
C VAL A 767 33.14 42.17 2.26
N ALA A 768 33.81 42.76 1.29
CA ALA A 768 33.30 42.84 -0.09
C ALA A 768 33.62 41.53 -0.83
N ASN A 769 32.60 40.90 -1.42
CA ASN A 769 32.72 39.63 -2.12
C ASN A 769 32.84 39.82 -3.64
N ALA A 770 33.29 38.78 -4.34
CA ALA A 770 33.24 38.72 -5.80
C ALA A 770 31.77 38.79 -6.27
N GLY A 771 31.49 39.62 -7.28
CA GLY A 771 30.13 39.83 -7.79
C GLY A 771 29.36 41.00 -7.17
N GLY A 772 29.96 41.75 -6.23
CA GLY A 772 29.38 43.00 -5.71
C GLY A 772 28.47 42.85 -4.48
N SER A 773 28.43 41.67 -3.85
CA SER A 773 27.78 41.46 -2.55
C SER A 773 28.73 41.77 -1.38
N TYR A 774 28.17 41.87 -0.17
CA TYR A 774 28.93 42.18 1.04
C TYR A 774 28.46 41.32 2.21
N THR A 775 29.42 40.73 2.92
CA THR A 775 29.17 39.95 4.14
C THR A 775 29.53 40.77 5.37
N TYR A 776 28.61 40.84 6.31
CA TYR A 776 28.76 41.51 7.60
C TYR A 776 28.99 40.47 8.68
N VAL A 777 29.92 40.75 9.59
CA VAL A 777 30.14 39.99 10.82
C VAL A 777 29.97 40.95 11.98
N VAL A 778 28.95 40.71 12.79
CA VAL A 778 28.56 41.59 13.90
C VAL A 778 28.51 40.78 15.19
N THR A 779 28.96 41.37 16.30
CA THR A 779 28.75 40.79 17.63
C THR A 779 28.20 41.88 18.54
N LEU A 780 27.06 41.62 19.16
CA LEU A 780 26.34 42.55 20.03
C LEU A 780 26.28 41.99 21.45
N SER A 781 26.52 42.83 22.46
CA SER A 781 26.14 42.56 23.85
C SER A 781 24.77 43.13 24.14
N ARG A 782 23.98 42.41 24.93
CA ARG A 782 22.67 42.88 25.40
C ARG A 782 22.81 43.68 26.69
N ASN A 783 22.39 44.94 26.66
CA ASN A 783 22.42 45.84 27.81
C ASN A 783 21.06 45.95 28.52
N ASP A 784 19.97 45.60 27.83
CA ASP A 784 18.60 45.61 28.34
C ASP A 784 17.92 44.26 28.06
N ALA A 785 17.53 43.55 29.13
CA ALA A 785 16.90 42.23 29.06
C ALA A 785 15.49 42.24 28.44
N SER A 786 14.90 43.42 28.20
CA SER A 786 13.62 43.57 27.50
C SER A 786 13.77 43.90 26.01
N ALA A 787 14.98 44.26 25.56
CA ALA A 787 15.22 44.65 24.18
C ALA A 787 15.21 43.44 23.24
N THR A 788 14.45 43.55 22.14
CA THR A 788 14.35 42.51 21.11
C THR A 788 14.88 42.97 19.75
N ASP A 789 15.03 44.28 19.54
CA ASP A 789 15.48 44.86 18.27
C ASP A 789 17.02 44.92 18.23
N LEU A 790 17.63 44.11 17.36
CA LEU A 790 19.08 43.91 17.35
C LEU A 790 19.80 44.95 16.49
N LEU A 791 19.35 45.11 15.24
CA LEU A 791 20.14 45.75 14.19
C LEU A 791 19.23 46.27 13.07
N HIS A 792 19.57 47.44 12.54
CA HIS A 792 18.92 48.04 11.38
C HIS A 792 19.94 48.26 10.28
N LEU A 793 19.71 47.65 9.13
CA LEU A 793 20.50 47.85 7.92
C LEU A 793 19.70 48.70 6.94
N ASN A 794 20.28 49.81 6.50
CA ASN A 794 19.73 50.65 5.43
C ASN A 794 20.63 50.52 4.20
N VAL A 795 20.04 50.21 3.05
CA VAL A 795 20.74 50.03 1.77
C VAL A 795 20.17 50.99 0.73
N ARG A 796 21.02 51.87 0.19
CA ARG A 796 20.65 52.77 -0.90
C ARG A 796 20.78 52.06 -2.24
N ALA A 797 19.72 52.09 -3.04
CA ALA A 797 19.71 51.50 -4.37
C ALA A 797 20.26 52.47 -5.42
N ALA A 798 21.11 52.01 -6.33
CA ALA A 798 21.70 52.79 -7.43
C ALA A 798 21.05 52.54 -8.80
N ALA A 799 20.38 51.39 -8.97
CA ALA A 799 19.74 50.98 -10.22
C ALA A 799 18.56 50.06 -9.91
N ALA A 800 17.62 49.91 -10.86
CA ALA A 800 16.52 48.96 -10.73
C ALA A 800 17.04 47.52 -10.68
N GLY A 801 16.27 46.65 -10.01
CA GLY A 801 16.68 45.28 -9.70
C GLY A 801 16.09 44.81 -8.39
N SER A 802 16.81 43.99 -7.64
CA SER A 802 16.45 43.61 -6.26
C SER A 802 17.65 43.70 -5.32
N ILE A 803 17.37 43.91 -4.03
CA ILE A 803 18.34 43.85 -2.93
C ILE A 803 17.88 42.73 -2.01
N THR A 804 18.73 41.75 -1.77
CA THR A 804 18.45 40.64 -0.86
C THR A 804 19.42 40.68 0.30
N VAL A 805 18.88 40.55 1.51
CA VAL A 805 19.64 40.33 2.75
C VAL A 805 19.36 38.92 3.22
N LYS A 806 20.40 38.14 3.45
CA LYS A 806 20.31 36.76 3.96
C LYS A 806 21.08 36.66 5.26
N LEU A 807 20.42 36.19 6.31
CA LEU A 807 21.08 35.81 7.56
C LEU A 807 21.73 34.45 7.38
N ASP A 808 23.06 34.41 7.41
CA ASP A 808 23.89 33.25 7.09
C ASP A 808 24.33 32.45 8.33
N ARG A 809 24.42 33.09 9.50
CA ARG A 809 24.71 32.44 10.78
C ARG A 809 24.29 33.31 11.97
N VAL A 810 23.79 32.69 13.03
CA VAL A 810 23.67 33.27 14.37
C VAL A 810 24.54 32.46 15.34
N ALA A 811 25.08 33.08 16.38
CA ALA A 811 25.76 32.41 17.48
C ALA A 811 25.44 33.14 18.78
N VAL A 812 25.19 32.43 19.88
CA VAL A 812 24.76 33.04 21.13
C VAL A 812 25.68 32.62 22.27
N THR A 813 25.88 33.50 23.23
CA THR A 813 26.63 33.23 24.47
C THR A 813 25.76 33.61 25.64
N TYR A 814 25.59 32.71 26.61
CA TYR A 814 24.82 32.96 27.83
C TYR A 814 25.74 33.39 29.00
N VAL A 815 25.17 34.05 30.00
CA VAL A 815 25.88 34.66 31.16
C VAL A 815 26.60 33.64 32.06
N ASP A 816 26.32 32.34 31.91
CA ASP A 816 26.95 31.24 32.64
C ASP A 816 28.14 30.57 31.91
N ASP A 817 28.71 31.25 30.91
CA ASP A 817 29.85 30.80 30.07
C ASP A 817 29.57 29.52 29.24
N GLN A 818 28.31 29.10 29.11
CA GLN A 818 27.91 28.11 28.11
C GLN A 818 27.78 28.81 26.75
N THR A 819 28.68 28.49 25.81
CA THR A 819 28.56 28.94 24.42
C THR A 819 27.72 27.91 23.64
N GLU A 820 26.43 28.17 23.44
CA GLU A 820 25.65 27.40 22.48
C GLU A 820 25.86 27.99 21.08
N THR A 821 26.53 27.22 20.22
CA THR A 821 26.59 27.57 18.79
C THR A 821 25.32 27.05 18.12
N ALA A 822 24.23 27.82 18.15
CA ALA A 822 23.08 27.52 17.31
C ALA A 822 23.49 27.67 15.82
N LEU A 823 23.35 26.61 15.01
CA LEU A 823 23.60 26.65 13.56
C LEU A 823 22.40 27.17 12.75
N ALA A 824 21.41 27.81 13.40
CA ALA A 824 20.20 28.27 12.73
C ALA A 824 20.46 29.55 11.90
N ALA A 825 20.41 29.40 10.58
CA ALA A 825 20.39 30.50 9.63
C ALA A 825 19.74 30.08 8.30
N GLY A 826 19.01 31.02 7.70
CA GLY A 826 18.18 30.76 6.52
C GLY A 826 17.17 31.88 6.22
N ALA A 827 16.88 32.78 7.19
CA ALA A 827 16.00 33.92 6.96
C ALA A 827 16.57 34.86 5.90
N SER A 828 15.72 35.26 4.94
CA SER A 828 16.08 36.21 3.89
C SER A 828 14.96 37.19 3.63
N ALA A 829 15.30 38.46 3.39
CA ALA A 829 14.36 39.49 2.98
C ALA A 829 14.83 40.12 1.67
N THR A 830 13.92 40.30 0.72
CA THR A 830 14.22 40.89 -0.60
C THR A 830 13.39 42.14 -0.82
N THR A 831 14.05 43.25 -1.13
CA THR A 831 13.43 44.52 -1.53
C THR A 831 13.53 44.67 -3.04
N ARG A 832 12.41 44.91 -3.72
CA ARG A 832 12.38 45.24 -5.14
C ARG A 832 12.75 46.71 -5.37
N VAL A 833 13.61 46.99 -6.35
CA VAL A 833 13.99 48.36 -6.74
C VAL A 833 13.39 48.70 -8.09
N VAL A 834 12.55 49.73 -8.13
CA VAL A 834 11.87 50.18 -9.37
C VAL A 834 12.43 51.50 -9.88
N GLU A 835 12.45 51.65 -11.21
CA GLU A 835 12.69 52.93 -11.87
C GLU A 835 11.42 53.81 -11.81
N GLY A 836 11.58 55.09 -11.49
CA GLY A 836 10.47 56.04 -11.46
C GLY A 836 9.69 56.04 -10.13
N SER A 837 8.37 56.23 -10.22
CA SER A 837 7.48 56.30 -9.06
C SER A 837 7.15 54.89 -8.54
N LEU A 838 7.11 54.71 -7.22
CA LEU A 838 6.56 53.48 -6.60
C LEU A 838 5.11 53.21 -7.01
N TYR A 839 4.40 54.26 -7.40
CA TYR A 839 2.97 54.26 -7.62
C TYR A 839 2.57 54.18 -9.11
N ASP A 840 3.54 54.09 -10.03
CA ASP A 840 3.28 53.83 -11.46
C ASP A 840 3.09 52.32 -11.69
N ILE A 841 1.90 51.84 -11.36
CA ILE A 841 1.51 50.43 -11.40
C ILE A 841 1.43 49.93 -12.85
N ASN A 842 0.94 50.78 -13.75
CA ASN A 842 0.76 50.42 -15.16
C ASN A 842 2.06 50.55 -15.99
N GLY A 843 3.11 51.13 -15.43
CA GLY A 843 4.45 51.20 -16.02
C GLY A 843 4.58 52.18 -17.18
N ASN A 844 3.74 53.21 -17.26
CA ASN A 844 3.75 54.19 -18.35
C ASN A 844 4.70 55.38 -18.09
N GLY A 845 5.37 55.41 -16.94
CA GLY A 845 6.28 56.45 -16.49
C GLY A 845 5.61 57.63 -15.76
N VAL A 846 4.30 57.56 -15.51
CA VAL A 846 3.49 58.61 -14.89
C VAL A 846 2.56 57.99 -13.86
N PHE A 847 2.68 58.41 -12.61
CA PHE A 847 1.66 58.10 -11.61
C PHE A 847 0.44 59.00 -11.80
N ASP A 848 -0.71 58.39 -12.12
CA ASP A 848 -1.99 59.05 -12.28
C ASP A 848 -3.18 58.17 -11.86
N LEU A 849 -4.40 58.60 -12.19
CA LEU A 849 -5.62 57.89 -11.81
C LEU A 849 -5.73 56.49 -12.47
N ALA A 850 -5.04 56.26 -13.58
CA ALA A 850 -5.03 54.97 -14.25
C ALA A 850 -4.36 53.89 -13.40
N ASP A 851 -3.34 54.24 -12.59
CA ASP A 851 -2.68 53.32 -11.66
C ASP A 851 -3.61 52.87 -10.53
N VAL A 852 -4.31 53.83 -9.92
CA VAL A 852 -5.33 53.56 -8.90
C VAL A 852 -6.46 52.71 -9.48
N THR A 853 -6.85 52.98 -10.72
CA THR A 853 -7.94 52.28 -11.40
C THR A 853 -7.53 50.84 -11.76
N LEU A 854 -6.32 50.63 -12.28
CA LEU A 854 -5.79 49.31 -12.61
C LEU A 854 -5.70 48.43 -11.35
N THR A 855 -5.13 48.97 -10.27
CA THR A 855 -5.01 48.26 -8.99
C THR A 855 -6.37 47.85 -8.45
N ARG A 856 -7.36 48.75 -8.49
CA ARG A 856 -8.71 48.46 -7.98
C ARG A 856 -9.50 47.47 -8.84
N LEU A 857 -9.40 47.57 -10.16
CA LEU A 857 -10.27 46.83 -11.07
C LEU A 857 -9.71 45.50 -11.52
N GLU A 858 -8.38 45.38 -11.62
CA GLU A 858 -7.74 44.18 -12.19
C GLU A 858 -6.87 43.42 -11.18
N TYR A 859 -6.31 44.08 -10.16
CA TYR A 859 -5.36 43.44 -9.24
C TYR A 859 -5.88 43.23 -7.83
N TYR A 860 -6.97 43.88 -7.41
CA TYR A 860 -7.52 43.72 -6.07
C TYR A 860 -7.91 42.26 -5.77
N GLN A 861 -7.40 41.73 -4.65
CA GLN A 861 -7.48 40.34 -4.15
C GLN A 861 -6.62 39.30 -4.87
N VAL A 862 -5.78 39.69 -5.82
CA VAL A 862 -4.81 38.77 -6.43
C VAL A 862 -3.72 38.44 -5.42
N GLN A 863 -3.39 37.15 -5.28
CA GLN A 863 -2.48 36.63 -4.27
C GLN A 863 -1.26 35.95 -4.91
N GLN A 864 -0.17 35.86 -4.17
CA GLN A 864 1.02 35.15 -4.59
C GLN A 864 0.72 33.67 -4.88
N GLY A 865 0.95 33.26 -6.13
CA GLY A 865 0.61 31.93 -6.64
C GLY A 865 -0.54 31.92 -7.66
N ASP A 866 -1.30 33.01 -7.78
CA ASP A 866 -2.31 33.17 -8.83
C ASP A 866 -1.67 33.39 -10.21
N ASP A 867 -2.32 32.93 -11.28
CA ASP A 867 -1.82 32.98 -12.67
C ASP A 867 -1.44 34.41 -13.16
N ASN A 868 -2.03 35.45 -12.57
CA ASN A 868 -1.77 36.85 -12.92
C ASN A 868 -0.89 37.59 -11.89
N TRP A 869 -0.32 36.89 -10.91
CA TRP A 869 0.52 37.47 -9.85
C TRP A 869 1.71 38.26 -10.41
N ASP A 870 2.37 37.79 -11.46
CA ASP A 870 3.53 38.48 -12.03
C ASP A 870 3.21 39.92 -12.49
N ALA A 871 2.00 40.16 -12.98
CA ALA A 871 1.51 41.48 -13.35
C ALA A 871 1.00 42.27 -12.13
N ALA A 872 0.25 41.59 -11.25
CA ALA A 872 -0.37 42.19 -10.07
C ALA A 872 0.63 42.57 -8.96
N SER A 873 1.77 41.88 -8.86
CA SER A 873 2.81 42.07 -7.84
C SER A 873 3.40 43.49 -7.78
N ARG A 874 3.15 44.32 -8.80
CA ARG A 874 3.52 45.75 -8.77
C ARG A 874 2.61 46.58 -7.87
N ALA A 875 1.39 46.10 -7.65
CA ALA A 875 0.36 46.73 -6.85
C ALA A 875 0.33 46.25 -5.39
N ASP A 876 1.13 45.22 -5.05
CA ASP A 876 1.42 44.83 -3.67
C ASP A 876 2.51 45.78 -3.13
N LEU A 877 2.07 46.89 -2.54
CA LEU A 877 2.93 47.96 -2.07
C LEU A 877 3.51 47.63 -0.68
N ASN A 878 2.77 46.87 0.13
CA ASN A 878 3.18 46.47 1.47
C ASN A 878 4.02 45.17 1.48
N GLY A 879 3.99 44.38 0.41
CA GLY A 879 4.73 43.13 0.21
C GLY A 879 4.25 41.95 1.05
N ASP A 880 2.97 41.91 1.42
CA ASP A 880 2.39 40.81 2.18
C ASP A 880 1.96 39.63 1.30
N GLY A 881 2.14 39.73 -0.02
CA GLY A 881 1.82 38.68 -0.97
C GLY A 881 0.36 38.71 -1.43
N VAL A 882 -0.41 39.74 -1.09
CA VAL A 882 -1.81 39.93 -1.53
C VAL A 882 -2.06 41.40 -1.86
N VAL A 883 -2.58 41.67 -3.06
CA VAL A 883 -3.02 43.05 -3.39
C VAL A 883 -4.35 43.32 -2.71
N ASP A 884 -4.35 44.10 -1.63
CA ASP A 884 -5.51 44.25 -0.76
C ASP A 884 -5.95 45.72 -0.54
N LEU A 885 -6.76 45.96 0.49
CA LEU A 885 -7.26 47.29 0.80
C LEU A 885 -6.15 48.22 1.31
N VAL A 886 -5.13 47.69 1.96
CA VAL A 886 -3.97 48.43 2.48
C VAL A 886 -3.21 49.03 1.32
N ASP A 887 -2.92 48.26 0.27
CA ASP A 887 -2.24 48.77 -0.93
C ASP A 887 -3.09 49.81 -1.66
N LEU A 888 -4.40 49.57 -1.77
CA LEU A 888 -5.31 50.49 -2.43
C LEU A 888 -5.37 51.84 -1.70
N VAL A 889 -5.35 51.81 -0.37
CA VAL A 889 -5.36 53.01 0.48
C VAL A 889 -4.04 53.75 0.35
N GLU A 890 -2.91 53.04 0.34
CA GLU A 890 -1.59 53.65 0.15
C GLU A 890 -1.50 54.38 -1.21
N LEU A 891 -1.92 53.70 -2.29
CA LEU A 891 -1.93 54.25 -3.63
C LEU A 891 -2.92 55.43 -3.77
N ALA A 892 -4.10 55.35 -3.17
CA ALA A 892 -5.08 56.44 -3.18
C ALA A 892 -4.61 57.68 -2.41
N ASN A 893 -3.94 57.48 -1.26
CA ASN A 893 -3.36 58.56 -0.46
C ASN A 893 -2.25 59.27 -1.24
N ALA A 894 -1.35 58.51 -1.88
CA ALA A 894 -0.30 59.06 -2.71
C ALA A 894 -0.86 59.91 -3.87
N TYR A 895 -1.91 59.44 -4.53
CA TYR A 895 -2.57 60.19 -5.62
C TYR A 895 -3.18 61.49 -5.11
N GLN A 896 -3.82 61.45 -3.94
CA GLN A 896 -4.43 62.62 -3.33
C GLN A 896 -3.38 63.67 -2.96
N GLU A 897 -2.23 63.27 -2.39
CA GLU A 897 -1.12 64.18 -2.08
C GLU A 897 -0.52 64.83 -3.33
N GLN A 898 -0.32 64.06 -4.42
CA GLN A 898 0.18 64.59 -5.68
C GLN A 898 -0.80 65.61 -6.31
N SER A 899 -2.12 65.35 -6.22
CA SER A 899 -3.15 66.27 -6.72
C SER A 899 -3.22 67.60 -5.95
N LEU A 900 -2.90 67.57 -4.65
CA LEU A 900 -2.84 68.76 -3.78
C LEU A 900 -1.58 69.60 -4.04
N ALA A 901 -0.45 68.96 -4.38
CA ALA A 901 0.80 69.64 -4.73
C ALA A 901 0.69 70.42 -6.05
N GLY A 902 -0.05 69.91 -7.05
CA GLY A 902 -0.26 70.57 -8.35
C GLY A 902 -1.19 71.80 -8.34
N LEU A 903 -1.89 72.07 -7.23
CA LEU A 903 -2.73 73.27 -7.05
C LEU A 903 -1.98 74.46 -6.43
N ASN A 904 -0.77 74.25 -5.91
CA ASN A 904 0.09 75.26 -5.28
C ASN A 904 1.33 75.65 -6.11
N SER A 905 1.45 75.13 -7.33
CA SER A 905 2.45 75.47 -8.36
C SER A 905 1.77 76.09 -9.58
#